data_AF-A0AAW0ZPV0-F1
#
_entry.id   AF-A0AAW0ZPV0-F1
#
_cell.length_a   1.000
_cell.length_b   1.000
_cell.length_c   1.000
_cell.angle_alpha   90.00
_cell.angle_beta   90.00
_cell.angle_gamma   90.00
#
_symmetry.space_group_name_H-M   'P 1'
#
loop_
_entity.id
_entity.type
_entity.pdbx_description
1 polymer ?
#
loop_
_entity_poly.entity_id
_entity_poly.type
_entity_poly.pdbx_seq_one_letter_code
_entity_poly.pdbx_strand_id
1 'polypeptide(L)'
;MAHERGINGDTDSETVELNPLRRTRFHVNRVDSLEGRASLLGEQETKKSLRHMTREALPRLDNYRNIMSIQAAHRPSLDELHNPTLLNKSSGSHTLPITHVKPPTSGIKFGWIQGVLLRCLLNIWGVMLFLRLSWVVAQAGIGEAILLILTTTAVTTITSLSMSAISTNGLIKGGGTYYMISRSLGPEFGGSIGLIFSLANAVACSMYVVGFCESMVDCLKANGICIVDCDNTDIRIIGCITIVLLLLIVMIGLEWEAKAQIGLLVILLFAIADFMIGTFIGPKDDQERAKGFIGYNGDLFKENFHSDYRYSEGVEHNFFSVLAIFFPAATGILAGANISGDLKDPQTAIPKGTLLAILLTTTSYIFMAFMVGGAVVRDASGDIDDLWNIFNSSYTSLSILSTTNETTESPIATVNTSEIVWSMYGTKFNCTGNCPYGSHNSFQVIELVSAFGPFIYAGCFAATLSSALASLVSAPKVFQALCLDKLYPGIEWFSGDKNKEPIRGYFLTFIIAVGFILIGELNAIAPLISNFFLAAYTLINFSTFHASLAKPIGWRPTFKYYNMWLSLAGSILCVSVMFLISWWTALITLSVVLALYLVVSYRKPDVNWGSTTQAQTYNNALNAVQQLDRVEEHVKNYRPQLLVLSGIPNSRSALIDFAHHITKNNSLFICGHIIETPISYKTRNSMIANCTSWLRANKIKAFYSLVDGANFQDGTTSLLQASGLGKMRPNILLMGYKQDWATCPRENLNMYFNVMHKALDMHIAVALLRISEGLDCSTVVGDAEEQKKNTQTIPGNQSFSQLSQASSTSDISIPGSPAPRRSKVINEYPNPTADDQPENRQNLPVAKDILNTVTKFQRKQKKGTIDVWWLYDDGGLTLLLPYIISTRRNWSNSKLRVFALANKNSELEYEQRNMASLLSKFRIDYSALKVIPDISKPAQDTTKNFFNTLIVNFQETENTKSDDGVIKDSELIAMQEKTNRHLRLRELLLENSMDANLVVMTLPMPRKGAVSAALYMAWLETLTRDMPPFLLVRGNHTSVLTFYS
;
A
#
# COMPACT_ATOMS: atom_id res chain seq x y z
N MET A 1 -51.66 0.90 -73.13
CA MET A 1 -53.06 1.32 -72.87
C MET A 1 -53.10 1.89 -71.47
N ALA A 2 -53.40 3.15 -71.13
CA ALA A 2 -53.60 4.46 -71.78
C ALA A 2 -53.30 5.48 -70.65
N HIS A 3 -52.31 6.38 -70.77
CA HIS A 3 -52.40 7.82 -71.07
C HIS A 3 -53.43 8.68 -70.28
N GLU A 4 -52.94 9.66 -69.50
CA GLU A 4 -53.39 11.08 -69.29
C GLU A 4 -52.67 11.68 -68.04
N ARG A 5 -51.69 12.60 -68.10
CA ARG A 5 -51.57 14.05 -68.44
C ARG A 5 -52.08 15.08 -67.42
N GLY A 6 -51.17 15.98 -66.99
CA GLY A 6 -51.38 17.32 -66.39
C GLY A 6 -50.48 17.60 -65.16
N ILE A 7 -49.25 18.15 -65.22
CA ILE A 7 -48.81 19.55 -65.53
C ILE A 7 -49.49 20.55 -64.55
N ASN A 8 -48.85 21.31 -63.64
CA ASN A 8 -47.63 22.15 -63.67
C ASN A 8 -47.18 22.52 -62.24
N GLY A 9 -45.90 22.88 -62.04
CA GLY A 9 -45.46 23.61 -60.83
C GLY A 9 -43.97 23.48 -60.45
N ASP A 10 -43.08 23.78 -61.39
CA ASP A 10 -41.66 24.17 -61.31
C ASP A 10 -40.84 23.91 -60.03
N THR A 11 -39.88 23.00 -60.19
CA THR A 11 -38.66 22.86 -59.41
C THR A 11 -37.51 23.50 -60.17
N ASP A 12 -36.88 24.54 -59.61
CA ASP A 12 -35.52 24.93 -59.99
C ASP A 12 -34.52 24.51 -58.90
N SER A 13 -33.51 23.82 -59.38
CA SER A 13 -32.42 23.18 -58.68
C SER A 13 -31.23 24.14 -58.53
N GLU A 14 -30.72 24.33 -57.32
CA GLU A 14 -29.32 24.77 -57.12
C GLU A 14 -28.68 24.08 -55.89
N THR A 15 -27.71 23.21 -56.21
CA THR A 15 -26.40 23.04 -55.56
C THR A 15 -26.32 22.94 -54.03
N VAL A 16 -26.26 21.70 -53.53
CA VAL A 16 -25.83 21.39 -52.16
C VAL A 16 -24.29 21.40 -52.06
N GLU A 17 -23.72 22.52 -51.63
CA GLU A 17 -22.38 22.57 -51.05
C GLU A 17 -22.42 22.10 -49.58
N LEU A 18 -21.75 20.98 -49.31
CA LEU A 18 -21.49 20.47 -47.96
C LEU A 18 -20.42 21.34 -47.27
N ASN A 19 -20.86 22.33 -46.50
CA ASN A 19 -19.98 23.03 -45.57
C ASN A 19 -19.77 22.23 -44.27
N PRO A 20 -18.53 22.09 -43.77
CA PRO A 20 -18.21 21.29 -42.59
C PRO A 20 -18.73 21.94 -41.31
N LEU A 21 -19.44 21.14 -40.50
CA LEU A 21 -19.91 21.50 -39.16
C LEU A 21 -18.77 22.08 -38.31
N ARG A 22 -18.84 23.40 -38.08
CA ARG A 22 -18.06 24.12 -37.08
C ARG A 22 -18.20 23.40 -35.73
N ARG A 23 -17.09 22.86 -35.21
CA ARG A 23 -16.92 22.49 -33.80
C ARG A 23 -17.34 23.67 -32.93
N THR A 24 -18.47 23.57 -32.24
CA THR A 24 -18.83 24.48 -31.16
C THR A 24 -17.87 24.22 -29.99
N ARG A 25 -16.88 25.09 -29.83
CA ARG A 25 -16.12 25.24 -28.58
C ARG A 25 -17.13 25.57 -27.48
N PHE A 26 -17.24 24.70 -26.49
CA PHE A 26 -17.81 25.07 -25.20
C PHE A 26 -16.89 26.12 -24.56
N HIS A 27 -17.21 27.40 -24.76
CA HIS A 27 -16.71 28.48 -23.92
C HIS A 27 -17.41 28.37 -22.56
N VAL A 28 -16.74 27.73 -21.60
CA VAL A 28 -17.11 27.87 -20.19
C VAL A 28 -16.62 29.24 -19.74
N ASN A 29 -17.50 30.23 -19.81
CA ASN A 29 -17.26 31.51 -19.14
C ASN A 29 -17.19 31.26 -17.63
N ARG A 30 -16.00 31.53 -17.10
CA ARG A 30 -15.64 31.63 -15.70
C ARG A 30 -16.51 32.72 -15.07
N VAL A 31 -17.44 32.33 -14.19
CA VAL A 31 -18.08 33.27 -13.26
C VAL A 31 -17.30 33.16 -11.95
N ASP A 32 -16.31 34.04 -11.81
CA ASP A 32 -15.70 34.35 -10.52
C ASP A 32 -16.73 35.12 -9.67
N SER A 33 -16.83 34.71 -8.40
CA SER A 33 -17.23 35.48 -7.21
C SER A 33 -18.19 36.67 -7.38
N LEU A 34 -19.40 36.53 -6.84
CA LEU A 34 -20.10 37.59 -6.11
C LEU A 34 -21.07 36.96 -5.11
N GLU A 35 -20.64 36.89 -3.85
CA GLU A 35 -21.53 36.78 -2.70
C GLU A 35 -22.42 38.02 -2.66
N GLY A 36 -23.74 37.84 -2.69
CA GLY A 36 -24.66 38.95 -2.55
C GLY A 36 -26.12 38.53 -2.61
N ARG A 37 -26.76 38.53 -1.42
CA ARG A 37 -28.21 38.63 -1.20
C ARG A 37 -29.09 37.49 -1.73
N ALA A 38 -29.31 36.48 -0.88
CA ALA A 38 -30.59 35.77 -0.86
C ALA A 38 -31.49 36.45 0.19
N SER A 39 -32.30 37.41 -0.26
CA SER A 39 -33.47 37.86 0.51
C SER A 39 -34.65 37.96 -0.45
N LEU A 40 -35.68 37.17 -0.15
CA LEU A 40 -37.08 37.39 -0.46
C LEU A 40 -37.38 37.74 -1.92
N LEU A 41 -37.91 36.77 -2.67
CA LEU A 41 -39.09 36.92 -3.54
C LEU A 41 -39.35 35.60 -4.29
N GLY A 42 -40.61 35.14 -4.22
CA GLY A 42 -41.26 34.40 -5.28
C GLY A 42 -40.94 32.92 -5.43
N GLU A 43 -41.72 32.07 -4.77
CA GLU A 43 -42.19 30.85 -5.41
C GLU A 43 -42.82 31.20 -6.77
N GLN A 44 -42.22 30.77 -7.87
CA GLN A 44 -42.85 30.18 -9.04
C GLN A 44 -41.79 30.04 -10.15
N GLU A 45 -41.89 28.93 -10.89
CA GLU A 45 -41.05 28.56 -12.04
C GLU A 45 -39.70 27.87 -11.74
N THR A 46 -39.77 26.55 -11.55
CA THR A 46 -39.02 25.57 -12.37
C THR A 46 -39.56 24.16 -12.09
N LYS A 47 -40.73 23.84 -12.68
CA LYS A 47 -41.05 22.45 -12.97
C LYS A 47 -39.98 21.94 -13.95
N LYS A 48 -39.35 20.80 -13.62
CA LYS A 48 -38.28 20.06 -14.34
C LYS A 48 -36.84 20.29 -13.86
N SER A 49 -36.60 20.24 -12.55
CA SER A 49 -35.29 19.80 -12.04
C SER A 49 -35.35 18.30 -11.75
N LEU A 50 -34.40 17.50 -12.30
CA LEU A 50 -34.22 16.06 -12.02
C LEU A 50 -34.21 15.72 -10.52
N ARG A 51 -33.91 16.72 -9.67
CA ARG A 51 -33.91 16.66 -8.22
C ARG A 51 -35.27 16.32 -7.60
N HIS A 52 -36.39 16.60 -8.28
CA HIS A 52 -37.73 16.21 -7.82
C HIS A 52 -38.21 14.87 -8.43
N MET A 53 -37.51 14.35 -9.45
CA MET A 53 -37.89 13.11 -10.13
C MET A 53 -37.10 11.89 -9.62
N THR A 54 -35.96 12.11 -8.96
CA THR A 54 -35.10 11.05 -8.43
C THR A 54 -34.66 11.38 -7.01
N ARG A 55 -34.70 10.37 -6.13
CA ARG A 55 -34.17 10.46 -4.75
C ARG A 55 -32.64 10.37 -4.71
N GLU A 56 -32.02 10.14 -5.87
CA GLU A 56 -30.58 10.02 -6.03
C GLU A 56 -29.89 11.35 -5.75
N ALA A 57 -28.78 11.29 -5.02
CA ALA A 57 -27.92 12.44 -4.88
C ALA A 57 -27.26 12.73 -6.24
N LEU A 58 -27.47 13.93 -6.78
CA LEU A 58 -26.74 14.42 -7.95
C LEU A 58 -25.22 14.24 -7.74
N PRO A 59 -24.45 13.97 -8.80
CA PRO A 59 -23.00 13.86 -8.70
C PRO A 59 -22.43 15.21 -8.22
N ARG A 60 -22.12 15.29 -6.93
CA ARG A 60 -21.48 16.43 -6.28
C ARG A 60 -20.12 16.01 -5.79
N LEU A 61 -19.16 16.93 -5.87
CA LEU A 61 -17.80 16.71 -5.41
C LEU A 61 -17.74 16.19 -3.97
N ASP A 62 -18.64 16.67 -3.11
CA ASP A 62 -18.70 16.28 -1.69
C ASP A 62 -19.12 14.83 -1.46
N ASN A 63 -19.86 14.21 -2.40
CA ASN A 63 -20.22 12.78 -2.32
C ASN A 63 -19.03 11.85 -2.63
N TYR A 64 -17.98 12.38 -3.27
CA TYR A 64 -16.76 11.66 -3.64
C TYR A 64 -15.57 12.06 -2.76
N ARG A 65 -15.73 13.08 -1.90
CA ARG A 65 -14.75 13.45 -0.88
C ARG A 65 -14.97 12.55 0.33
N ASN A 66 -13.91 11.83 0.74
CA ASN A 66 -13.77 11.02 1.96
C ASN A 66 -15.08 10.72 2.71
N ILE A 67 -15.42 9.43 2.79
CA ILE A 67 -16.59 8.85 3.50
C ILE A 67 -16.69 9.28 4.99
N MET A 68 -15.67 9.96 5.52
CA MET A 68 -15.55 10.40 6.92
C MET A 68 -15.34 11.91 7.11
N SER A 69 -15.36 12.73 6.04
CA SER A 69 -15.36 14.19 6.24
C SER A 69 -16.74 14.62 6.73
N ILE A 70 -16.79 15.23 7.91
CA ILE A 70 -17.98 15.72 8.65
C ILE A 70 -18.91 16.62 7.80
N GLN A 71 -18.45 17.09 6.64
CA GLN A 71 -19.17 17.96 5.71
C GLN A 71 -19.70 17.27 4.44
N ALA A 72 -19.45 15.96 4.26
CA ALA A 72 -19.99 15.25 3.11
C ALA A 72 -21.51 15.10 3.28
N ALA A 73 -22.28 15.60 2.31
CA ALA A 73 -23.72 15.36 2.26
C ALA A 73 -23.98 13.85 2.37
N HIS A 74 -24.95 13.47 3.21
CA HIS A 74 -25.30 12.06 3.40
C HIS A 74 -25.75 11.49 2.05
N ARG A 75 -24.88 10.68 1.42
CA ARG A 75 -25.25 9.91 0.24
C ARG A 75 -26.26 8.87 0.69
N PRO A 76 -27.51 8.91 0.21
CA PRO A 76 -28.50 7.92 0.59
C PRO A 76 -27.99 6.54 0.18
N SER A 77 -28.12 5.58 1.08
CA SER A 77 -27.76 4.20 0.76
C SER A 77 -28.69 3.64 -0.33
N LEU A 78 -28.24 2.65 -1.09
CA LEU A 78 -29.11 2.01 -2.10
C LEU A 78 -30.39 1.44 -1.48
N ASP A 79 -30.29 1.00 -0.22
CA ASP A 79 -31.40 0.50 0.57
C ASP A 79 -32.40 1.62 0.91
N GLU A 80 -31.93 2.81 1.29
CA GLU A 80 -32.76 4.00 1.50
C GLU A 80 -33.41 4.53 0.21
N LEU A 81 -32.76 4.30 -0.94
CA LEU A 81 -33.33 4.64 -2.25
C LEU A 81 -34.45 3.69 -2.65
N HIS A 82 -34.34 2.39 -2.34
CA HIS A 82 -35.34 1.38 -2.65
C HIS A 82 -36.50 1.33 -1.65
N ASN A 83 -36.24 1.54 -0.36
CA ASN A 83 -37.24 1.40 0.70
C ASN A 83 -37.77 2.77 1.16
N PRO A 84 -38.97 3.19 0.71
CA PRO A 84 -39.52 4.51 1.04
C PRO A 84 -39.86 4.68 2.53
N THR A 85 -40.00 3.57 3.27
CA THR A 85 -40.45 3.52 4.68
C THR A 85 -39.33 3.73 5.71
N LEU A 86 -38.05 3.54 5.35
CA LEU A 86 -36.93 3.64 6.29
C LEU A 86 -36.60 5.07 6.73
N LEU A 87 -37.10 6.09 6.01
CA LEU A 87 -36.88 7.50 6.34
C LEU A 87 -37.87 8.07 7.37
N ASN A 88 -38.91 7.32 7.78
CA ASN A 88 -39.76 7.74 8.89
C ASN A 88 -39.11 7.51 10.27
N LYS A 89 -37.96 6.83 10.34
CA LYS A 89 -37.16 6.77 11.56
C LYS A 89 -36.18 7.96 11.56
N SER A 90 -36.63 9.01 12.24
CA SER A 90 -35.95 10.29 12.49
C SER A 90 -35.56 11.11 11.26
N SER A 91 -36.56 11.70 10.62
CA SER A 91 -36.46 13.10 10.15
C SER A 91 -36.38 14.06 11.35
N GLY A 92 -35.47 13.79 12.29
CA GLY A 92 -34.98 14.83 13.18
C GLY A 92 -34.19 15.74 12.28
N SER A 93 -34.65 16.98 12.12
CA SER A 93 -33.93 18.05 11.47
C SER A 93 -32.60 18.27 12.20
N HIS A 94 -31.59 17.46 11.91
CA HIS A 94 -30.21 17.87 11.94
C HIS A 94 -29.92 18.61 10.64
N THR A 95 -30.74 19.61 10.32
CA THR A 95 -30.15 20.90 9.99
C THR A 95 -29.38 21.28 11.25
N LEU A 96 -28.13 20.80 11.36
CA LEU A 96 -27.14 21.55 12.09
C LEU A 96 -27.35 23.00 11.64
N PRO A 97 -27.51 23.97 12.55
CA PRO A 97 -27.51 25.35 12.13
C PRO A 97 -26.31 25.46 11.20
N ILE A 98 -26.51 26.03 10.03
CA ILE A 98 -25.39 26.60 9.29
C ILE A 98 -24.92 27.72 10.22
N THR A 99 -24.23 27.38 11.31
CA THR A 99 -23.12 28.16 11.76
C THR A 99 -22.34 28.33 10.48
N HIS A 100 -22.45 29.53 9.91
CA HIS A 100 -21.40 30.12 9.13
C HIS A 100 -20.16 30.08 10.02
N VAL A 101 -19.58 28.89 10.20
CA VAL A 101 -18.15 28.76 10.37
C VAL A 101 -17.67 29.43 9.11
N LYS A 102 -17.24 30.69 9.25
CA LYS A 102 -16.45 31.37 8.22
C LYS A 102 -15.58 30.27 7.62
N PRO A 103 -15.65 30.00 6.29
CA PRO A 103 -14.69 29.07 5.69
C PRO A 103 -13.34 29.48 6.29
N PRO A 104 -12.57 28.56 6.92
CA PRO A 104 -11.33 28.92 7.57
C PRO A 104 -10.61 29.77 6.55
N THR A 105 -10.43 31.07 6.87
CA THR A 105 -10.07 32.11 5.90
C THR A 105 -9.02 31.49 5.02
N SER A 106 -9.40 31.09 3.80
CA SER A 106 -8.49 30.33 2.98
C SER A 106 -7.41 31.33 2.68
N GLY A 107 -6.25 31.16 3.33
CA GLY A 107 -5.10 32.02 3.10
C GLY A 107 -4.94 32.16 1.59
N ILE A 108 -4.55 33.36 1.16
CA ILE A 108 -4.39 33.67 -0.26
C ILE A 108 -3.54 32.57 -0.88
N LYS A 109 -4.18 31.71 -1.71
CA LYS A 109 -3.50 30.56 -2.30
C LYS A 109 -2.44 31.05 -3.29
N PHE A 110 -1.24 30.51 -3.20
CA PHE A 110 -0.13 30.91 -4.04
C PHE A 110 -0.31 30.44 -5.49
N GLY A 111 0.12 31.27 -6.44
CA GLY A 111 0.29 30.89 -7.84
C GLY A 111 1.52 30.00 -8.06
N TRP A 112 1.71 29.51 -9.29
CA TRP A 112 2.84 28.63 -9.63
C TRP A 112 4.20 29.34 -9.56
N ILE A 113 4.27 30.64 -9.83
CA ILE A 113 5.50 31.43 -9.75
C ILE A 113 5.95 31.54 -8.29
N GLN A 114 5.13 32.20 -7.47
CA GLN A 114 5.46 32.45 -6.06
C GLN A 114 5.53 31.16 -5.23
N GLY A 115 4.62 30.21 -5.46
CA GLY A 115 4.51 29.01 -4.64
C GLY A 115 5.46 27.87 -5.05
N VAL A 116 5.84 27.76 -6.32
CA VAL A 116 6.67 26.63 -6.80
C VAL A 116 8.00 27.13 -7.35
N LEU A 117 7.98 27.99 -8.37
CA LEU A 117 9.20 28.43 -9.06
C LEU A 117 10.19 29.10 -8.11
N LEU A 118 9.77 30.15 -7.39
CA LEU A 118 10.68 30.90 -6.51
C LEU A 118 11.21 30.05 -5.35
N ARG A 119 10.37 29.16 -4.80
CA ARG A 119 10.78 28.23 -3.73
C ARG A 119 11.78 27.18 -4.22
N CYS A 120 11.59 26.65 -5.42
CA CYS A 120 12.56 25.72 -6.02
C CYS A 120 13.87 26.45 -6.36
N LEU A 121 13.83 27.68 -6.88
CA LEU A 121 15.05 28.47 -7.17
C LEU A 121 15.87 28.71 -5.89
N LEU A 122 15.22 29.17 -4.81
CA LEU A 122 15.87 29.43 -3.53
C LEU A 122 16.54 28.19 -2.93
N ASN A 123 15.90 27.03 -3.03
CA ASN A 123 16.45 25.79 -2.46
C ASN A 123 17.47 25.08 -3.37
N ILE A 124 17.56 25.46 -4.64
CA ILE A 124 18.58 24.94 -5.57
C ILE A 124 19.82 25.84 -5.56
N TRP A 125 19.63 27.17 -5.53
CA TRP A 125 20.73 28.12 -5.34
C TRP A 125 21.17 28.14 -3.87
N GLY A 126 22.02 27.20 -3.51
CA GLY A 126 22.56 27.07 -2.16
C GLY A 126 24.01 27.54 -2.03
N VAL A 127 24.64 27.10 -0.93
CA VAL A 127 26.06 27.33 -0.59
C VAL A 127 27.00 27.02 -1.76
N MET A 128 26.73 25.92 -2.47
CA MET A 128 27.63 25.36 -3.47
C MET A 128 27.86 26.30 -4.66
N LEU A 129 26.91 27.18 -4.94
CA LEU A 129 27.00 28.17 -6.02
C LEU A 129 28.12 29.18 -5.77
N PHE A 130 28.29 29.66 -4.53
CA PHE A 130 29.26 30.68 -4.18
C PHE A 130 30.59 30.11 -3.67
N LEU A 131 30.55 29.05 -2.85
CA LEU A 131 31.76 28.56 -2.16
C LEU A 131 32.47 27.40 -2.86
N ARG A 132 31.79 26.68 -3.77
CA ARG A 132 32.32 25.43 -4.34
C ARG A 132 32.31 25.38 -5.86
N LEU A 133 31.55 26.23 -6.56
CA LEU A 133 31.51 26.22 -8.02
C LEU A 133 32.88 26.53 -8.64
N SER A 134 33.62 27.51 -8.11
CA SER A 134 34.98 27.84 -8.55
C SER A 134 35.94 26.66 -8.35
N TRP A 135 35.87 26.01 -7.18
CA TRP A 135 36.69 24.85 -6.85
C TRP A 135 36.38 23.63 -7.74
N VAL A 136 35.09 23.39 -8.04
CA VAL A 136 34.68 22.32 -8.98
C VAL A 136 35.28 22.57 -10.37
N VAL A 137 35.24 23.82 -10.85
CA VAL A 137 35.83 24.19 -12.15
C VAL A 137 37.36 24.07 -12.12
N ALA A 138 38.02 24.36 -10.99
CA ALA A 138 39.46 24.22 -10.85
C ALA A 138 39.90 22.76 -10.99
N GLN A 139 39.28 21.87 -10.20
CA GLN A 139 39.57 20.42 -10.16
C GLN A 139 39.20 19.69 -11.45
N ALA A 140 37.96 19.84 -11.91
CA ALA A 140 37.45 19.10 -13.07
C ALA A 140 37.82 19.78 -14.41
N GLY A 141 38.18 21.06 -14.40
CA GLY A 141 38.27 21.87 -15.61
C GLY A 141 36.88 22.23 -16.16
N ILE A 142 36.84 23.20 -17.07
CA ILE A 142 35.57 23.72 -17.63
C ILE A 142 34.78 22.62 -18.35
N GLY A 143 35.47 21.75 -19.10
CA GLY A 143 34.83 20.69 -19.88
C GLY A 143 34.12 19.65 -19.00
N GLU A 144 34.84 19.06 -18.05
CA GLU A 144 34.25 18.05 -17.16
C GLU A 144 33.31 18.66 -16.12
N ALA A 145 33.51 19.92 -15.69
CA ALA A 145 32.56 20.62 -14.81
C ALA A 145 31.18 20.79 -15.49
N ILE A 146 31.14 21.12 -16.78
CA ILE A 146 29.88 21.16 -17.54
C ILE A 146 29.25 19.75 -17.61
N LEU A 147 30.06 18.71 -17.83
CA LEU A 147 29.58 17.32 -17.84
C LEU A 147 29.00 16.89 -16.47
N LEU A 148 29.63 17.31 -15.37
CA LEU A 148 29.14 17.09 -13.99
C LEU A 148 27.77 17.75 -13.78
N ILE A 149 27.64 19.02 -14.19
CA ILE A 149 26.38 19.77 -14.09
C ILE A 149 25.29 19.06 -14.91
N LEU A 150 25.58 18.71 -16.17
CA LEU A 150 24.63 18.04 -17.06
C LEU A 150 24.19 16.67 -16.53
N THR A 151 25.10 15.88 -15.95
CA THR A 151 24.79 14.58 -15.34
C THR A 151 23.83 14.75 -14.16
N THR A 152 24.09 15.74 -13.32
CA THR A 152 23.24 16.09 -12.17
C THR A 152 21.86 16.60 -12.61
N THR A 153 21.83 17.43 -13.66
CA THR A 153 20.59 17.91 -14.28
C THR A 153 19.78 16.78 -14.90
N ALA A 154 20.41 15.79 -15.53
CA ALA A 154 19.72 14.63 -16.08
C ALA A 154 18.97 13.85 -14.99
N VAL A 155 19.65 13.56 -13.86
CA VAL A 155 19.05 12.88 -12.69
C VAL A 155 17.84 13.65 -12.15
N THR A 156 17.99 14.95 -11.92
CA THR A 156 16.94 15.79 -11.35
C THR A 156 15.78 16.03 -12.30
N THR A 157 16.04 16.16 -13.61
CA THR A 157 15.02 16.31 -14.64
C THR A 157 14.16 15.04 -14.76
N ILE A 158 14.78 13.86 -14.85
CA ILE A 158 14.04 12.59 -14.90
C ILE A 158 13.18 12.42 -13.64
N THR A 159 13.74 12.74 -12.48
CA THR A 159 13.01 12.67 -11.20
C THR A 159 11.85 13.68 -11.15
N SER A 160 12.03 14.88 -11.71
CA SER A 160 10.97 15.88 -11.84
C SER A 160 9.84 15.44 -12.78
N LEU A 161 10.14 14.71 -13.86
CA LEU A 161 9.13 14.11 -14.74
C LEU A 161 8.32 13.02 -14.01
N SER A 162 8.99 12.14 -13.24
CA SER A 162 8.33 11.15 -12.38
C SER A 162 7.44 11.82 -11.32
N MET A 163 7.95 12.88 -10.68
CA MET A 163 7.17 13.66 -9.71
C MET A 163 5.97 14.36 -10.36
N SER A 164 6.11 14.88 -11.58
CA SER A 164 5.02 15.48 -12.34
C SER A 164 3.94 14.47 -12.70
N ALA A 165 4.32 13.20 -12.94
CA ALA A 165 3.35 12.11 -13.12
C ALA A 165 2.58 11.84 -11.81
N ILE A 166 3.26 11.82 -10.66
CA ILE A 166 2.61 11.69 -9.35
C ILE A 166 1.68 12.87 -9.08
N SER A 167 2.12 14.12 -9.36
CA SER A 167 1.33 15.30 -9.05
C SER A 167 0.10 15.46 -9.94
N THR A 168 0.09 14.84 -11.11
CA THR A 168 -1.06 14.82 -12.02
C THR A 168 -1.96 13.60 -11.82
N ASN A 169 -1.60 12.70 -10.89
CA ASN A 169 -2.38 11.52 -10.56
C ASN A 169 -3.46 11.85 -9.51
N GLY A 170 -4.63 12.28 -9.98
CA GLY A 170 -5.77 12.60 -9.12
C GLY A 170 -5.64 13.95 -8.39
N LEU A 171 -6.63 14.27 -7.54
CA LEU A 171 -6.69 15.56 -6.83
C LEU A 171 -5.75 15.58 -5.62
N ILE A 172 -4.74 16.44 -5.68
CA ILE A 172 -3.83 16.69 -4.55
C ILE A 172 -4.55 17.58 -3.52
N LYS A 173 -4.61 17.12 -2.27
CA LYS A 173 -5.07 17.92 -1.12
C LYS A 173 -3.88 18.48 -0.34
N GLY A 174 -4.15 19.38 0.60
CA GLY A 174 -3.14 19.89 1.52
C GLY A 174 -2.59 18.82 2.44
N GLY A 175 -1.37 18.37 2.12
CA GLY A 175 -0.59 17.44 2.93
C GLY A 175 0.89 17.36 2.52
N GLY A 176 1.34 18.26 1.62
CA GLY A 176 2.72 18.31 1.13
C GLY A 176 3.12 17.12 0.25
N THR A 177 4.43 16.98 0.03
CA THR A 177 5.02 15.96 -0.85
C THR A 177 4.74 14.54 -0.39
N TYR A 178 4.87 14.25 0.92
CA TYR A 178 4.63 12.90 1.43
C TYR A 178 3.19 12.44 1.18
N TYR A 179 2.20 13.29 1.45
CA TYR A 179 0.79 12.97 1.18
C TYR A 179 0.55 12.69 -0.31
N MET A 180 1.17 13.47 -1.19
CA MET A 180 1.06 13.28 -2.63
C MET A 180 1.64 11.93 -3.09
N ILE A 181 2.79 11.53 -2.53
CA ILE A 181 3.49 10.27 -2.84
C ILE A 181 2.74 9.07 -2.25
N SER A 182 2.40 9.09 -0.95
CA SER A 182 1.81 7.93 -0.25
C SER A 182 0.43 7.55 -0.78
N ARG A 183 -0.36 8.54 -1.24
CA ARG A 183 -1.70 8.32 -1.81
C ARG A 183 -1.68 7.82 -3.24
N SER A 184 -0.64 8.17 -4.00
CA SER A 184 -0.51 7.77 -5.41
C SER A 184 0.15 6.39 -5.56
N LEU A 185 1.12 6.06 -4.70
CA LEU A 185 1.99 4.89 -4.87
C LEU A 185 1.72 3.78 -3.84
N GLY A 186 1.06 4.11 -2.74
CA GLY A 186 0.76 3.18 -1.65
C GLY A 186 1.61 3.44 -0.38
N PRO A 187 1.23 2.82 0.74
CA PRO A 187 1.91 2.99 2.04
C PRO A 187 3.35 2.47 2.05
N GLU A 188 3.68 1.41 1.29
CA GLU A 188 5.01 0.78 1.32
C GLU A 188 6.09 1.72 0.76
N PHE A 189 5.84 2.27 -0.43
CA PHE A 189 6.73 3.25 -1.06
C PHE A 189 6.64 4.61 -0.35
N GLY A 190 5.43 5.06 0.00
CA GLY A 190 5.22 6.34 0.67
C GLY A 190 5.95 6.44 2.01
N GLY A 191 5.84 5.41 2.85
CA GLY A 191 6.52 5.36 4.14
C GLY A 191 8.04 5.32 4.03
N SER A 192 8.58 4.59 3.06
CA SER A 192 10.04 4.50 2.85
C SER A 192 10.61 5.82 2.31
N ILE A 193 9.96 6.40 1.28
CA ILE A 193 10.36 7.69 0.69
C ILE A 193 10.25 8.81 1.72
N GLY A 194 9.15 8.87 2.48
CA GLY A 194 8.91 9.92 3.47
C GLY A 194 9.97 9.97 4.56
N LEU A 195 10.39 8.81 5.09
CA LEU A 195 11.37 8.73 6.16
C LEU A 195 12.77 9.14 5.68
N ILE A 196 13.21 8.60 4.53
CA ILE A 196 14.52 8.94 3.94
C ILE A 196 14.58 10.41 3.55
N PHE A 197 13.50 10.95 2.96
CA PHE A 197 13.44 12.35 2.57
C PHE A 197 13.45 13.30 3.79
N SER A 198 12.76 12.93 4.88
CA SER A 198 12.82 13.67 6.15
C SER A 198 14.24 13.71 6.70
N LEU A 199 14.94 12.56 6.71
CA LEU A 199 16.33 12.47 7.14
C LEU A 199 17.24 13.30 6.23
N ALA A 200 17.09 13.21 4.91
CA ALA A 200 17.88 13.97 3.95
C ALA A 200 17.76 15.49 4.18
N ASN A 201 16.53 16.00 4.40
CA ASN A 201 16.31 17.41 4.69
C ASN A 201 16.85 17.84 6.07
N ALA A 202 16.81 16.96 7.07
CA ALA A 202 17.42 17.23 8.38
C ALA A 202 18.94 17.39 8.27
N VAL A 203 19.61 16.51 7.51
CA VAL A 203 21.05 16.62 7.25
C VAL A 203 21.35 17.82 6.35
N ALA A 204 20.54 18.11 5.33
CA ALA A 204 20.73 19.28 4.47
C ALA A 204 20.70 20.60 5.26
N CYS A 205 19.85 20.71 6.29
CA CYS A 205 19.84 21.86 7.18
C CYS A 205 21.22 22.13 7.81
N SER A 206 21.93 21.08 8.26
CA SER A 206 23.27 21.21 8.82
C SER A 206 24.30 21.72 7.81
N MET A 207 24.28 21.21 6.58
CA MET A 207 25.19 21.63 5.52
C MET A 207 25.01 23.10 5.16
N TYR A 208 23.78 23.58 5.07
CA TYR A 208 23.51 24.99 4.78
C TYR A 208 23.98 25.91 5.91
N VAL A 209 23.81 25.48 7.18
CA VAL A 209 24.34 26.22 8.33
C VAL A 209 25.87 26.21 8.33
N VAL A 210 26.52 25.06 8.09
CA VAL A 210 27.99 24.98 8.01
C VAL A 210 28.53 25.90 6.91
N GLY A 211 27.90 25.91 5.73
CA GLY A 211 28.29 26.83 4.65
C GLY A 211 28.10 28.32 5.00
N PHE A 212 27.06 28.66 5.77
CA PHE A 212 26.92 30.01 6.33
C PHE A 212 28.08 30.34 7.28
N CYS A 213 28.45 29.40 8.14
CA CYS A 213 29.51 29.58 9.11
C CYS A 213 30.88 29.75 8.44
N GLU A 214 31.18 28.95 7.42
CA GLU A 214 32.41 29.08 6.63
C GLU A 214 32.53 30.49 6.03
N SER A 215 31.47 30.97 5.37
CA SER A 215 31.44 32.34 4.81
C SER A 215 31.50 33.43 5.89
N MET A 216 30.90 33.22 7.07
CA MET A 216 30.95 34.21 8.16
C MET A 216 32.32 34.24 8.84
N VAL A 217 32.96 33.09 9.05
CA VAL A 217 34.31 33.00 9.60
C VAL A 217 35.31 33.64 8.64
N ASP A 218 35.18 33.44 7.34
CA ASP A 218 36.02 34.12 6.34
C ASP A 218 35.84 35.65 6.38
N CYS A 219 34.60 36.14 6.50
CA CYS A 219 34.33 37.57 6.66
C CYS A 219 34.93 38.15 7.97
N LEU A 220 34.97 37.36 9.05
CA LEU A 220 35.63 37.75 10.30
C LEU A 220 37.16 37.79 10.14
N LYS A 221 37.76 36.81 9.44
CA LYS A 221 39.19 36.80 9.10
C LYS A 221 39.58 38.03 8.29
N ALA A 222 38.77 38.40 7.30
CA ALA A 222 39.02 39.58 6.47
C ALA A 222 39.06 40.89 7.29
N ASN A 223 38.33 40.95 8.40
CA ASN A 223 38.31 42.10 9.32
C ASN A 223 39.31 41.96 10.50
N GLY A 224 40.14 40.91 10.51
CA GLY A 224 41.15 40.67 11.56
C GLY A 224 40.58 40.20 12.91
N ILE A 225 39.35 39.69 12.94
CA ILE A 225 38.68 39.23 14.16
C ILE A 225 38.72 37.70 14.19
N CYS A 226 39.27 37.14 15.28
CA CYS A 226 39.30 35.70 15.53
C CYS A 226 38.60 35.40 16.86
N ILE A 227 37.73 34.39 16.91
CA ILE A 227 37.05 34.02 18.17
C ILE A 227 37.94 33.06 18.96
N VAL A 228 38.29 31.90 18.37
CA VAL A 228 39.18 30.91 18.98
C VAL A 228 40.31 30.52 18.05
N ASP A 229 39.99 29.81 16.95
CA ASP A 229 40.97 29.20 16.04
C ASP A 229 40.85 29.70 14.60
N CYS A 230 39.84 30.54 14.30
CA CYS A 230 39.54 31.01 12.95
C CYS A 230 39.34 29.86 11.96
N ASP A 231 38.88 28.69 12.40
CA ASP A 231 38.76 27.54 11.50
C ASP A 231 37.59 26.66 11.95
N ASN A 232 37.85 25.36 12.18
CA ASN A 232 36.79 24.39 12.47
C ASN A 232 36.06 24.64 13.80
N THR A 233 36.72 25.13 14.85
CA THR A 233 36.06 25.35 16.14
C THR A 233 35.13 26.56 16.08
N ASP A 234 35.55 27.63 15.39
CA ASP A 234 34.72 28.81 15.17
C ASP A 234 33.48 28.46 14.31
N ILE A 235 33.63 27.64 13.27
CA ILE A 235 32.51 27.11 12.48
C ILE A 235 31.50 26.36 13.37
N ARG A 236 31.98 25.52 14.29
CA ARG A 236 31.11 24.75 15.21
C ARG A 236 30.35 25.66 16.19
N ILE A 237 31.04 26.62 16.81
CA ILE A 237 30.43 27.54 17.78
C ILE A 237 29.34 28.38 17.10
N ILE A 238 29.71 29.01 15.99
CA ILE A 238 28.79 29.85 15.21
C ILE A 238 27.61 29.01 14.71
N GLY A 239 27.87 27.81 14.19
CA GLY A 239 26.83 26.92 13.68
C GLY A 239 25.81 26.53 14.74
N CYS A 240 26.26 26.23 15.95
CA CYS A 240 25.38 25.94 17.09
C CYS A 240 24.53 27.16 17.49
N ILE A 241 25.08 28.38 17.45
CA ILE A 241 24.31 29.60 17.75
C ILE A 241 23.27 29.85 16.65
N THR A 242 23.68 29.75 15.37
CA THR A 242 22.80 30.01 14.23
C THR A 242 21.64 29.01 14.15
N ILE A 243 21.87 27.72 14.38
CA ILE A 243 20.77 26.72 14.32
C ILE A 243 19.76 26.92 15.47
N VAL A 244 20.21 27.34 16.66
CA VAL A 244 19.30 27.72 17.77
C VAL A 244 18.46 28.92 17.39
N LEU A 245 19.07 29.95 16.78
CA LEU A 245 18.36 31.14 16.32
C LEU A 245 17.35 30.79 15.22
N LEU A 246 17.72 29.97 14.24
CA LEU A 246 16.81 29.50 13.19
C LEU A 246 15.64 28.71 13.76
N LEU A 247 15.87 27.84 14.76
CA LEU A 247 14.80 27.13 15.46
C LEU A 247 13.83 28.09 16.15
N LEU A 248 14.34 29.14 16.82
CA LEU A 248 13.50 30.15 17.45
C LEU A 248 12.65 30.91 16.42
N ILE A 249 13.22 31.29 15.27
CA ILE A 249 12.47 31.94 14.18
C ILE A 249 11.32 31.06 13.70
N VAL A 250 11.59 29.76 13.47
CA VAL A 250 10.58 28.82 13.00
C VAL A 250 9.45 28.64 14.03
N MET A 251 9.77 28.67 15.33
CA MET A 251 8.79 28.58 16.42
C MET A 251 7.93 29.84 16.60
N ILE A 252 8.42 31.03 16.22
CA ILE A 252 7.69 32.31 16.37
C ILE A 252 6.60 32.47 15.29
N GLY A 253 6.78 31.89 14.10
CA GLY A 253 5.67 31.76 13.14
C GLY A 253 6.07 31.61 11.66
N LEU A 254 5.41 30.68 10.98
CA LEU A 254 5.64 30.32 9.57
C LEU A 254 5.23 31.40 8.55
N GLU A 255 4.43 32.41 8.92
CA GLU A 255 4.05 33.46 7.96
C GLU A 255 5.19 34.43 7.65
N TRP A 256 6.07 34.67 8.62
CA TRP A 256 7.25 35.51 8.45
C TRP A 256 8.29 34.83 7.56
N GLU A 257 8.39 33.50 7.61
CA GLU A 257 9.24 32.67 6.72
C GLU A 257 8.95 32.94 5.24
N ALA A 258 7.69 32.84 4.83
CA ALA A 258 7.30 32.98 3.43
C ALA A 258 7.55 34.40 2.88
N LYS A 259 7.43 35.43 3.73
CA LYS A 259 7.74 36.83 3.34
C LYS A 259 9.25 37.07 3.28
N ALA A 260 10.01 36.55 4.25
CA ALA A 260 11.46 36.68 4.30
C ALA A 260 12.14 36.03 3.08
N GLN A 261 11.65 34.87 2.64
CA GLN A 261 12.17 34.17 1.44
C GLN A 261 12.18 35.05 0.18
N ILE A 262 11.14 35.88 -0.03
CA ILE A 262 11.09 36.78 -1.19
C ILE A 262 12.17 37.86 -1.09
N GLY A 263 12.39 38.42 0.09
CA GLY A 263 13.46 39.40 0.33
C GLY A 263 14.85 38.79 0.11
N LEU A 264 15.07 37.59 0.63
CA LEU A 264 16.34 36.87 0.47
C LEU A 264 16.61 36.49 -1.00
N LEU A 265 15.58 36.16 -1.77
CA LEU A 265 15.72 35.90 -3.21
C LEU A 265 16.21 37.14 -3.98
N VAL A 266 15.70 38.32 -3.64
CA VAL A 266 16.11 39.56 -4.31
C VAL A 266 17.59 39.85 -4.05
N ILE A 267 18.05 39.68 -2.81
CA ILE A 267 19.47 39.83 -2.45
C ILE A 267 20.34 38.82 -3.23
N LEU A 268 19.88 37.57 -3.33
CA LEU A 268 20.57 36.52 -4.07
C LEU A 268 20.70 36.85 -5.57
N LEU A 269 19.61 37.33 -6.21
CA LEU A 269 19.65 37.74 -7.61
C LEU A 269 20.60 38.92 -7.84
N PHE A 270 20.65 39.88 -6.92
CA PHE A 270 21.62 40.97 -6.97
C PHE A 270 23.05 40.45 -6.85
N ALA A 271 23.34 39.50 -5.96
CA ALA A 271 24.67 38.91 -5.84
C ALA A 271 25.11 38.15 -7.12
N ILE A 272 24.21 37.40 -7.76
CA ILE A 272 24.50 36.74 -9.04
C ILE A 272 24.77 37.77 -10.14
N ALA A 273 24.00 38.86 -10.19
CA ALA A 273 24.22 39.94 -11.14
C ALA A 273 25.54 40.69 -10.88
N ASP A 274 25.88 40.95 -9.62
CA ASP A 274 27.12 41.61 -9.21
C ASP A 274 28.37 40.80 -9.61
N PHE A 275 28.32 39.47 -9.42
CA PHE A 275 29.35 38.57 -9.93
C PHE A 275 29.48 38.66 -11.46
N MET A 276 28.37 38.56 -12.20
CA MET A 276 28.41 38.64 -13.66
C MET A 276 29.00 39.96 -14.15
N ILE A 277 28.59 41.09 -13.57
CA ILE A 277 29.12 42.42 -13.92
C ILE A 277 30.60 42.53 -13.55
N GLY A 278 31.01 42.03 -12.38
CA GLY A 278 32.40 42.04 -11.92
C GLY A 278 33.36 41.36 -12.89
N THR A 279 32.97 40.19 -13.43
CA THR A 279 33.79 39.48 -14.43
C THR A 279 34.05 40.31 -15.69
N PHE A 280 33.12 41.19 -16.09
CA PHE A 280 33.27 42.04 -17.28
C PHE A 280 34.06 43.33 -17.02
N ILE A 281 34.02 43.86 -15.80
CA ILE A 281 34.79 45.05 -15.42
C ILE A 281 36.30 44.73 -15.39
N GLY A 282 36.68 43.50 -15.05
CA GLY A 282 38.07 43.07 -14.94
C GLY A 282 38.72 43.48 -13.60
N PRO A 283 39.98 43.08 -13.35
CA PRO A 283 40.67 43.35 -12.08
C PRO A 283 40.90 44.84 -11.87
N LYS A 284 40.55 45.33 -10.68
CA LYS A 284 40.62 46.76 -10.31
C LYS A 284 41.97 47.15 -9.75
N ASP A 285 42.55 46.27 -8.94
CA ASP A 285 43.84 46.47 -8.28
C ASP A 285 44.84 45.36 -8.64
N ASP A 286 46.13 45.69 -8.63
CA ASP A 286 47.19 44.70 -8.87
C ASP A 286 47.24 43.62 -7.77
N GLN A 287 46.65 43.88 -6.59
CA GLN A 287 46.42 42.87 -5.56
C GLN A 287 45.37 41.82 -5.96
N GLU A 288 44.31 42.19 -6.69
CA GLU A 288 43.32 41.23 -7.18
C GLU A 288 43.94 40.32 -8.26
N ARG A 289 44.84 40.89 -9.08
CA ARG A 289 45.64 40.12 -10.05
C ARG A 289 46.59 39.15 -9.37
N ALA A 290 47.29 39.59 -8.33
CA ALA A 290 48.18 38.74 -7.53
C ALA A 290 47.42 37.60 -6.83
N LYS A 291 46.15 37.79 -6.47
CA LYS A 291 45.26 36.76 -5.90
C LYS A 291 44.65 35.82 -6.96
N GLY A 292 44.89 36.06 -8.26
CA GLY A 292 44.54 35.15 -9.35
C GLY A 292 43.45 35.63 -10.31
N PHE A 293 42.91 36.85 -10.15
CA PHE A 293 41.92 37.42 -11.08
C PHE A 293 42.60 38.22 -12.19
N ILE A 294 42.69 37.64 -13.40
CA ILE A 294 43.39 38.25 -14.53
C ILE A 294 42.40 38.86 -15.54
N GLY A 295 41.15 38.39 -15.55
CA GLY A 295 40.14 38.74 -16.55
C GLY A 295 40.13 37.76 -17.73
N TYR A 296 39.24 37.98 -18.71
CA TYR A 296 39.05 37.05 -19.82
C TYR A 296 40.29 36.95 -20.72
N ASN A 297 40.93 35.78 -20.73
CA ASN A 297 42.07 35.47 -21.58
C ASN A 297 41.89 34.10 -22.28
N GLY A 298 42.15 34.05 -23.58
CA GLY A 298 42.02 32.84 -24.39
C GLY A 298 43.02 31.73 -24.02
N ASP A 299 44.20 32.08 -23.52
CA ASP A 299 45.19 31.07 -23.10
C ASP A 299 44.88 30.50 -21.72
N LEU A 300 44.38 31.34 -20.80
CA LEU A 300 43.84 30.90 -19.50
C LEU A 300 42.66 29.93 -19.71
N PHE A 301 41.78 30.25 -20.64
CA PHE A 301 40.65 29.39 -20.97
C PHE A 301 41.09 28.00 -21.46
N LYS A 302 42.16 27.92 -22.27
CA LYS A 302 42.72 26.64 -22.72
C LYS A 302 43.36 25.85 -21.56
N GLU A 303 44.06 26.54 -20.66
CA GLU A 303 44.71 25.94 -19.50
C GLU A 303 43.68 25.35 -18.51
N ASN A 304 42.59 26.07 -18.27
CA ASN A 304 41.50 25.65 -17.39
C ASN A 304 40.50 24.68 -18.05
N PHE A 305 40.66 24.35 -19.33
CA PHE A 305 39.69 23.50 -20.03
C PHE A 305 39.78 22.03 -19.59
N HIS A 306 41.00 21.53 -19.38
CA HIS A 306 41.29 20.14 -18.97
C HIS A 306 41.23 19.97 -17.46
N SER A 307 41.02 18.75 -16.98
CA SER A 307 41.01 18.41 -15.54
C SER A 307 42.39 18.48 -14.89
N ASP A 308 42.42 18.85 -13.61
CA ASP A 308 43.61 18.84 -12.74
C ASP A 308 43.18 18.41 -11.33
N TYR A 309 42.95 17.10 -11.16
CA TYR A 309 42.53 16.54 -9.89
C TYR A 309 43.71 16.44 -8.91
N ARG A 310 43.61 17.15 -7.78
CA ARG A 310 44.66 17.20 -6.76
C ARG A 310 44.25 16.52 -5.46
N TYR A 311 45.25 16.12 -4.68
CA TYR A 311 45.05 15.69 -3.30
C TYR A 311 44.79 16.91 -2.42
N SER A 312 43.60 16.97 -1.81
CA SER A 312 43.19 18.04 -0.91
C SER A 312 42.34 17.46 0.22
N GLU A 313 42.44 18.04 1.42
CA GLU A 313 41.61 17.66 2.59
C GLU A 313 41.60 16.15 2.90
N GLY A 314 42.74 15.47 2.70
CA GLY A 314 42.89 14.06 3.06
C GLY A 314 42.34 13.05 2.04
N VAL A 315 41.80 13.49 0.90
CA VAL A 315 41.21 12.62 -0.14
C VAL A 315 41.82 12.92 -1.52
N GLU A 316 42.13 11.86 -2.29
CA GLU A 316 42.43 12.00 -3.72
C GLU A 316 41.13 12.25 -4.49
N HIS A 317 40.98 13.47 -5.00
CA HIS A 317 39.79 13.82 -5.75
C HIS A 317 39.75 13.14 -7.12
N ASN A 318 38.56 12.74 -7.53
CA ASN A 318 38.23 12.15 -8.81
C ASN A 318 36.92 12.76 -9.30
N PHE A 319 36.54 12.51 -10.57
CA PHE A 319 35.27 12.98 -11.15
C PHE A 319 34.07 12.71 -10.23
N PHE A 320 33.94 11.50 -9.68
CA PHE A 320 32.79 11.13 -8.83
C PHE A 320 32.86 11.72 -7.40
N SER A 321 34.05 12.02 -6.86
CA SER A 321 34.13 12.69 -5.56
C SER A 321 33.73 14.16 -5.69
N VAL A 322 34.14 14.82 -6.78
CA VAL A 322 33.72 16.21 -7.08
C VAL A 322 32.22 16.23 -7.39
N LEU A 323 31.70 15.24 -8.11
CA LEU A 323 30.25 15.06 -8.30
C LEU A 323 29.51 14.94 -6.97
N ALA A 324 30.04 14.18 -6.01
CA ALA A 324 29.41 13.97 -4.71
C ALA A 324 29.29 15.27 -3.89
N ILE A 325 30.30 16.16 -4.00
CA ILE A 325 30.30 17.48 -3.35
C ILE A 325 29.38 18.44 -4.10
N PHE A 326 29.30 18.37 -5.44
CA PHE A 326 28.46 19.26 -6.24
C PHE A 326 26.97 18.86 -6.22
N PHE A 327 26.63 17.57 -6.12
CA PHE A 327 25.26 17.07 -6.24
C PHE A 327 24.22 17.74 -5.32
N PRO A 328 24.51 18.13 -4.06
CA PRO A 328 23.58 18.86 -3.21
C PRO A 328 23.13 20.21 -3.81
N ALA A 329 23.90 20.80 -4.73
CA ALA A 329 23.53 22.00 -5.47
C ALA A 329 22.27 21.84 -6.34
N ALA A 330 21.79 20.61 -6.56
CA ALA A 330 20.64 20.32 -7.42
C ALA A 330 19.46 19.63 -6.70
N THR A 331 19.55 19.37 -5.38
CA THR A 331 18.56 18.54 -4.67
C THR A 331 17.26 19.28 -4.29
N GLY A 332 17.20 20.61 -4.39
CA GLY A 332 16.06 21.44 -3.99
C GLY A 332 14.75 21.29 -4.78
N ILE A 333 14.62 20.33 -5.70
CA ILE A 333 13.49 20.22 -6.65
C ILE A 333 12.13 19.92 -5.98
N LEU A 334 12.12 19.32 -4.79
CA LEU A 334 10.91 18.94 -4.05
C LEU A 334 10.33 20.08 -3.20
N ALA A 335 11.01 21.23 -3.15
CA ALA A 335 10.62 22.38 -2.34
C ALA A 335 9.21 22.90 -2.68
N GLY A 336 8.90 23.02 -3.97
CA GLY A 336 7.59 23.49 -4.44
C GLY A 336 6.45 22.50 -4.21
N ALA A 337 6.74 21.19 -4.15
CA ALA A 337 5.74 20.16 -3.85
C ALA A 337 5.41 20.09 -2.34
N ASN A 338 6.30 20.55 -1.46
CA ASN A 338 6.10 20.51 -0.01
C ASN A 338 4.92 21.39 0.45
N ILE A 339 4.54 22.42 -0.32
CA ILE A 339 3.40 23.29 -0.04
C ILE A 339 2.21 23.06 -0.99
N SER A 340 2.04 21.84 -1.50
CA SER A 340 0.96 21.47 -2.42
C SER A 340 -0.45 21.83 -1.94
N GLY A 341 -0.66 22.01 -0.64
CA GLY A 341 -1.93 22.45 -0.05
C GLY A 341 -2.26 23.92 -0.22
N ASP A 342 -1.24 24.76 -0.30
CA ASP A 342 -1.35 26.21 -0.33
C ASP A 342 -1.37 26.77 -1.76
N LEU A 343 -1.21 25.89 -2.77
CA LEU A 343 -1.28 26.24 -4.18
C LEU A 343 -2.72 26.36 -4.68
N LYS A 344 -2.96 27.30 -5.58
CA LYS A 344 -4.26 27.48 -6.26
C LYS A 344 -4.64 26.25 -7.10
N ASP A 345 -3.68 25.72 -7.85
CA ASP A 345 -3.81 24.49 -8.65
C ASP A 345 -2.48 23.72 -8.66
N PRO A 346 -2.32 22.70 -7.79
CA PRO A 346 -1.06 21.97 -7.66
C PRO A 346 -0.73 21.10 -8.88
N GLN A 347 -1.73 20.59 -9.60
CA GLN A 347 -1.52 19.67 -10.72
C GLN A 347 -0.79 20.35 -11.88
N THR A 348 -1.10 21.63 -12.14
CA THR A 348 -0.47 22.41 -13.20
C THR A 348 0.72 23.24 -12.70
N ALA A 349 0.70 23.68 -11.44
CA ALA A 349 1.75 24.52 -10.88
C ALA A 349 3.06 23.76 -10.64
N ILE A 350 2.99 22.54 -10.07
CA ILE A 350 4.18 21.76 -9.69
C ILE A 350 5.04 21.42 -10.92
N PRO A 351 4.50 20.85 -12.02
CA PRO A 351 5.32 20.52 -13.19
C PRO A 351 5.94 21.75 -13.86
N LYS A 352 5.18 22.84 -14.00
CA LYS A 352 5.66 24.08 -14.65
C LYS A 352 6.75 24.76 -13.83
N GLY A 353 6.51 24.95 -12.53
CA GLY A 353 7.45 25.64 -11.66
C GLY A 353 8.74 24.86 -11.46
N THR A 354 8.66 23.54 -11.27
CA THR A 354 9.84 22.70 -10.99
C THR A 354 10.74 22.54 -12.22
N LEU A 355 10.17 22.22 -13.39
CA LEU A 355 10.97 22.05 -14.61
C LEU A 355 11.62 23.36 -15.06
N LEU A 356 10.90 24.49 -14.95
CA LEU A 356 11.48 25.80 -15.26
C LEU A 356 12.57 26.18 -14.24
N ALA A 357 12.40 25.87 -12.95
CA ALA A 357 13.44 26.11 -11.94
C ALA A 357 14.73 25.34 -12.25
N ILE A 358 14.63 24.05 -12.61
CA ILE A 358 15.78 23.21 -13.00
C ILE A 358 16.49 23.79 -14.22
N LEU A 359 15.73 24.23 -15.23
CA LEU A 359 16.29 24.83 -16.44
C LEU A 359 17.05 26.13 -16.14
N LEU A 360 16.45 27.04 -15.37
CA LEU A 360 17.05 28.33 -15.01
C LEU A 360 18.32 28.14 -14.16
N THR A 361 18.26 27.26 -13.15
CA THR A 361 19.40 26.98 -12.27
C THR A 361 20.54 26.30 -13.01
N THR A 362 20.26 25.28 -13.84
CA THR A 362 21.27 24.64 -14.69
C THR A 362 21.96 25.65 -15.60
N THR A 363 21.18 26.52 -16.24
CA THR A 363 21.73 27.56 -17.12
C THR A 363 22.64 28.51 -16.34
N SER A 364 22.22 28.94 -15.14
CA SER A 364 23.05 29.80 -14.28
C SER A 364 24.35 29.12 -13.83
N TYR A 365 24.32 27.83 -13.46
CA TYR A 365 25.51 27.09 -13.05
C TYR A 365 26.50 26.91 -14.20
N ILE A 366 26.04 26.53 -15.39
CA ILE A 366 26.90 26.38 -16.57
C ILE A 366 27.52 27.74 -16.94
N PHE A 367 26.72 28.80 -16.93
CA PHE A 367 27.20 30.13 -17.28
C PHE A 367 28.27 30.60 -16.29
N MET A 368 28.03 30.53 -14.99
CA MET A 368 29.03 30.97 -14.01
C MET A 368 30.28 30.08 -13.99
N ALA A 369 30.15 28.77 -14.20
CA ALA A 369 31.29 27.88 -14.34
C ALA A 369 32.21 28.29 -15.50
N PHE A 370 31.61 28.65 -16.64
CA PHE A 370 32.33 29.15 -17.81
C PHE A 370 33.02 30.50 -17.52
N MET A 371 32.32 31.44 -16.87
CA MET A 371 32.87 32.77 -16.56
C MET A 371 34.04 32.69 -15.57
N VAL A 372 33.92 31.90 -14.49
CA VAL A 372 35.02 31.72 -13.51
C VAL A 372 36.23 31.06 -14.18
N GLY A 373 36.02 29.97 -14.94
CA GLY A 373 37.10 29.27 -15.62
C GLY A 373 37.80 30.10 -16.69
N GLY A 374 37.12 31.09 -17.28
CA GLY A 374 37.71 32.01 -18.26
C GLY A 374 38.46 33.21 -17.66
N ALA A 375 38.28 33.49 -16.36
CA ALA A 375 38.73 34.74 -15.74
C ALA A 375 39.73 34.57 -14.58
N VAL A 376 39.81 33.38 -13.98
CA VAL A 376 40.61 33.12 -12.76
C VAL A 376 41.61 31.98 -12.97
N VAL A 377 42.83 32.15 -12.45
CA VAL A 377 43.89 31.12 -12.47
C VAL A 377 43.69 30.09 -11.36
N ARG A 378 44.13 28.86 -11.62
CA ARG A 378 44.15 27.75 -10.66
C ARG A 378 44.85 28.05 -9.35
N ASP A 379 46.02 28.67 -9.44
CA ASP A 379 46.95 28.90 -8.34
C ASP A 379 47.49 30.33 -8.38
N ALA A 380 47.53 30.99 -7.23
CA ALA A 380 48.06 32.35 -7.11
C ALA A 380 48.70 32.59 -5.73
N SER A 381 49.84 33.28 -5.70
CA SER A 381 50.60 33.53 -4.45
C SER A 381 50.01 34.66 -3.61
N GLY A 382 49.34 35.63 -4.23
CA GLY A 382 48.85 36.84 -3.56
C GLY A 382 49.92 37.92 -3.34
N ASP A 383 51.17 37.64 -3.73
CA ASP A 383 52.26 38.61 -3.63
C ASP A 383 52.38 39.44 -4.92
N ILE A 384 52.52 40.75 -4.76
CA ILE A 384 52.61 41.70 -5.87
C ILE A 384 53.98 41.56 -6.54
N ASP A 385 55.03 41.23 -5.78
CA ASP A 385 56.40 41.12 -6.30
C ASP A 385 56.57 39.94 -7.28
N ASP A 386 55.83 38.85 -7.08
CA ASP A 386 55.76 37.73 -8.03
C ASP A 386 55.12 38.14 -9.37
N LEU A 387 54.09 38.99 -9.33
CA LEU A 387 53.45 39.56 -10.51
C LEU A 387 54.45 40.42 -11.31
N TRP A 388 55.28 41.22 -10.62
CA TRP A 388 56.30 42.07 -11.24
C TRP A 388 57.50 41.29 -11.77
N ASN A 389 57.94 40.21 -11.10
CA ASN A 389 59.04 39.36 -11.56
C ASN A 389 58.70 38.63 -12.87
N ILE A 390 57.43 38.24 -13.05
CA ILE A 390 56.87 37.72 -14.29
C ILE A 390 56.92 38.79 -15.41
N PHE A 391 56.54 40.02 -15.09
CA PHE A 391 56.52 41.14 -16.05
C PHE A 391 57.92 41.68 -16.40
N ASN A 392 58.88 41.63 -15.47
CA ASN A 392 60.24 42.12 -15.65
C ASN A 392 61.18 41.10 -16.33
N SER A 393 60.94 39.79 -16.17
CA SER A 393 61.66 38.76 -16.94
C SER A 393 61.34 38.80 -18.44
N SER A 394 60.17 39.32 -18.83
CA SER A 394 59.82 39.55 -20.25
C SER A 394 60.67 40.62 -20.94
N TYR A 395 61.32 41.53 -20.21
CA TYR A 395 62.19 42.57 -20.78
C TYR A 395 63.66 42.14 -20.86
N THR A 396 64.08 41.09 -20.15
CA THR A 396 65.50 40.64 -20.11
C THR A 396 65.81 39.49 -21.06
N SER A 397 64.79 38.82 -21.64
CA SER A 397 65.02 37.82 -22.70
C SER A 397 65.18 38.42 -24.11
N LEU A 398 65.13 39.76 -24.26
CA LEU A 398 65.33 40.45 -25.53
C LEU A 398 66.71 41.12 -25.68
N SER A 399 67.65 40.88 -24.76
CA SER A 399 68.98 41.54 -24.77
C SER A 399 70.20 40.61 -24.82
N ILE A 400 70.06 39.32 -25.13
CA ILE A 400 71.21 38.44 -25.39
C ILE A 400 71.09 37.79 -26.76
N LEU A 401 71.38 38.58 -27.80
CA LEU A 401 71.99 38.07 -29.03
C LEU A 401 73.00 39.11 -29.54
N SER A 402 74.23 38.65 -29.80
CA SER A 402 75.44 39.38 -30.22
C SER A 402 76.17 40.11 -29.07
N THR A 403 77.48 39.96 -28.80
CA THR A 403 78.59 39.38 -29.57
C THR A 403 79.80 39.20 -28.64
N THR A 404 80.43 38.02 -28.69
CA THR A 404 81.90 37.75 -28.67
C THR A 404 82.85 38.61 -27.79
N ASN A 405 83.49 38.01 -26.77
CA ASN A 405 84.89 37.54 -26.82
C ASN A 405 85.53 37.36 -25.42
N GLU A 406 86.23 36.23 -25.29
CA GLU A 406 87.51 36.01 -24.58
C GLU A 406 87.63 36.06 -23.04
N THR A 407 87.97 34.86 -22.55
CA THR A 407 89.02 34.52 -21.55
C THR A 407 88.74 34.48 -20.05
N THR A 408 89.10 33.31 -19.50
CA THR A 408 89.62 32.97 -18.16
C THR A 408 88.67 32.80 -16.96
N GLU A 409 88.42 31.51 -16.67
CA GLU A 409 88.48 30.79 -15.38
C GLU A 409 87.48 31.05 -14.21
N SER A 410 86.85 29.91 -13.83
CA SER A 410 86.34 29.47 -12.51
C SER A 410 84.81 29.58 -12.23
N PRO A 411 84.25 28.62 -11.45
CA PRO A 411 83.00 27.95 -11.81
C PRO A 411 81.76 28.61 -11.17
N ILE A 412 80.75 28.89 -11.99
CA ILE A 412 79.41 29.24 -11.52
C ILE A 412 78.54 27.99 -11.59
N ALA A 413 77.90 27.70 -10.45
CA ALA A 413 77.02 26.57 -10.21
C ALA A 413 75.98 26.41 -11.34
N THR A 414 75.91 25.19 -11.87
CA THR A 414 74.85 24.74 -12.77
C THR A 414 73.54 24.66 -12.00
N VAL A 415 72.65 25.64 -12.21
CA VAL A 415 71.23 25.50 -11.87
C VAL A 415 70.58 24.69 -12.99
N ASN A 416 70.15 23.46 -12.66
CA ASN A 416 69.42 22.59 -13.56
C ASN A 416 68.06 23.22 -13.89
N THR A 417 67.92 23.67 -15.13
CA THR A 417 66.67 24.05 -15.76
C THR A 417 65.90 22.81 -16.19
N SER A 418 64.99 22.32 -15.36
CA SER A 418 63.93 21.40 -15.81
C SER A 418 62.66 22.21 -16.10
N GLU A 419 62.44 22.47 -17.39
CA GLU A 419 61.19 22.88 -18.05
C GLU A 419 60.40 24.04 -17.42
N ILE A 420 60.88 25.27 -17.65
CA ILE A 420 60.05 26.47 -17.49
C ILE A 420 59.83 27.07 -18.88
N VAL A 421 58.68 26.76 -19.48
CA VAL A 421 58.18 27.46 -20.67
C VAL A 421 57.31 28.63 -20.20
N TRP A 422 57.81 29.85 -20.38
CA TRP A 422 57.11 31.09 -20.07
C TRP A 422 56.15 31.48 -21.20
N SER A 423 54.89 31.76 -20.85
CA SER A 423 53.89 32.35 -21.75
C SER A 423 54.12 33.87 -21.86
N MET A 424 53.87 34.44 -23.05
CA MET A 424 54.00 35.88 -23.40
C MET A 424 53.15 36.82 -22.50
N TYR A 425 52.20 36.25 -21.76
CA TYR A 425 51.52 36.88 -20.62
C TYR A 425 51.60 35.85 -19.49
N GLY A 426 52.43 36.08 -18.47
CA GLY A 426 52.71 35.04 -17.49
C GLY A 426 51.48 34.66 -16.66
N THR A 427 50.94 33.48 -16.97
CA THR A 427 49.84 32.82 -16.24
C THR A 427 50.35 31.84 -15.18
N LYS A 428 51.67 31.67 -15.04
CA LYS A 428 52.30 30.78 -14.06
C LYS A 428 52.99 31.56 -12.96
N PHE A 429 52.35 31.61 -11.80
CA PHE A 429 52.95 32.14 -10.56
C PHE A 429 53.96 31.14 -9.99
N ASN A 430 55.08 31.62 -9.45
CA ASN A 430 56.12 30.77 -8.86
C ASN A 430 55.74 30.35 -7.43
N CYS A 431 54.75 29.47 -7.29
CA CYS A 431 54.44 28.85 -5.99
C CYS A 431 55.19 27.52 -5.85
N THR A 432 56.18 27.47 -4.97
CA THR A 432 56.80 26.21 -4.55
C THR A 432 56.03 25.61 -3.38
N GLY A 433 55.11 24.69 -3.66
CA GLY A 433 54.48 23.80 -2.66
C GLY A 433 53.03 24.12 -2.29
N ASN A 434 52.73 25.30 -1.71
CA ASN A 434 51.37 25.67 -1.27
C ASN A 434 51.04 27.13 -1.61
N CYS A 435 50.19 27.37 -2.61
CA CYS A 435 49.63 28.72 -2.85
C CYS A 435 48.44 28.99 -1.91
N PRO A 436 48.31 30.20 -1.33
CA PRO A 436 47.16 30.56 -0.50
C PRO A 436 45.92 31.01 -1.31
N TYR A 437 46.09 31.46 -2.56
CA TYR A 437 45.01 31.96 -3.42
C TYR A 437 44.92 31.19 -4.75
N GLY A 438 43.96 31.57 -5.60
CA GLY A 438 43.58 30.84 -6.81
C GLY A 438 42.35 29.94 -6.62
N SER A 439 41.82 29.44 -7.73
CA SER A 439 40.57 28.67 -7.74
C SER A 439 40.64 27.30 -7.05
N HIS A 440 41.83 26.73 -6.84
CA HIS A 440 42.01 25.52 -6.04
C HIS A 440 42.05 25.77 -4.53
N ASN A 441 42.68 26.85 -4.10
CA ASN A 441 43.09 27.04 -2.69
C ASN A 441 42.17 27.99 -1.92
N SER A 442 41.48 28.90 -2.62
CA SER A 442 40.52 29.82 -2.00
C SER A 442 39.09 29.54 -2.46
N PHE A 443 38.19 29.31 -1.51
CA PHE A 443 36.76 29.13 -1.78
C PHE A 443 36.03 30.45 -2.06
N GLN A 444 36.62 31.61 -1.74
CA GLN A 444 36.03 32.95 -1.92
C GLN A 444 36.38 33.60 -3.27
N VAL A 445 36.72 32.81 -4.29
CA VAL A 445 37.06 33.33 -5.63
C VAL A 445 35.90 34.13 -6.25
N ILE A 446 34.66 33.74 -5.97
CA ILE A 446 33.49 34.45 -6.50
C ILE A 446 33.35 35.84 -5.86
N GLU A 447 33.78 36.02 -4.60
CA GLU A 447 33.89 37.34 -3.97
C GLU A 447 34.97 38.18 -4.64
N LEU A 448 36.16 37.60 -4.86
CA LEU A 448 37.31 38.28 -5.47
C LEU A 448 36.98 38.85 -6.87
N VAL A 449 36.19 38.14 -7.66
CA VAL A 449 35.86 38.51 -9.04
C VAL A 449 34.69 39.51 -9.13
N SER A 450 33.93 39.66 -8.04
CA SER A 450 32.69 40.43 -8.03
C SER A 450 32.91 41.95 -8.14
N ALA A 451 31.89 42.68 -8.57
CA ALA A 451 31.99 44.13 -8.64
C ALA A 451 31.97 44.77 -7.24
N PHE A 452 31.32 44.15 -6.25
CA PHE A 452 31.36 44.58 -4.86
C PHE A 452 31.30 43.39 -3.90
N GLY A 453 32.47 42.98 -3.38
CA GLY A 453 32.64 41.80 -2.50
C GLY A 453 31.60 41.63 -1.38
N PRO A 454 31.24 42.68 -0.61
CA PRO A 454 30.24 42.56 0.44
C PRO A 454 28.85 42.11 -0.04
N PHE A 455 28.47 42.35 -1.29
CA PHE A 455 27.21 41.83 -1.84
C PHE A 455 27.24 40.32 -2.05
N ILE A 456 28.40 39.72 -2.35
CA ILE A 456 28.55 38.27 -2.45
C ILE A 456 28.39 37.62 -1.07
N TYR A 457 28.99 38.20 -0.01
CA TYR A 457 28.74 37.72 1.36
C TYR A 457 27.25 37.82 1.73
N ALA A 458 26.59 38.95 1.43
CA ALA A 458 25.16 39.11 1.68
C ALA A 458 24.30 38.09 0.89
N GLY A 459 24.66 37.83 -0.37
CA GLY A 459 24.03 36.82 -1.21
C GLY A 459 24.24 35.40 -0.70
N CYS A 460 25.44 35.06 -0.26
CA CYS A 460 25.77 33.77 0.33
C CYS A 460 24.99 33.56 1.64
N PHE A 461 24.96 34.55 2.54
CA PHE A 461 24.13 34.49 3.74
C PHE A 461 22.65 34.33 3.42
N ALA A 462 22.14 35.03 2.40
CA ALA A 462 20.75 34.90 1.98
C ALA A 462 20.44 33.49 1.42
N ALA A 463 21.30 32.92 0.58
CA ALA A 463 21.14 31.58 0.01
C ALA A 463 21.19 30.47 1.09
N THR A 464 22.19 30.56 1.98
CA THR A 464 22.43 29.57 3.03
C THR A 464 21.34 29.57 4.09
N LEU A 465 21.00 30.74 4.66
CA LEU A 465 19.97 30.85 5.70
C LEU A 465 18.57 30.52 5.17
N SER A 466 18.23 30.92 3.94
CA SER A 466 16.94 30.59 3.34
C SER A 466 16.76 29.08 3.13
N SER A 467 17.78 28.41 2.59
CA SER A 467 17.77 26.96 2.36
C SER A 467 17.80 26.15 3.66
N ALA A 468 18.56 26.61 4.67
CA ALA A 468 18.58 26.03 6.01
C ALA A 468 17.19 26.09 6.65
N LEU A 469 16.55 27.26 6.60
CA LEU A 469 15.23 27.50 7.18
C LEU A 469 14.15 26.68 6.45
N ALA A 470 14.18 26.63 5.12
CA ALA A 470 13.25 25.81 4.34
C ALA A 470 13.37 24.30 4.66
N SER A 471 14.59 23.81 4.86
CA SER A 471 14.86 22.41 5.21
C SER A 471 14.43 22.08 6.65
N LEU A 472 14.66 23.02 7.58
CA LEU A 472 14.24 22.92 8.98
C LEU A 472 12.72 22.87 9.15
N VAL A 473 11.96 23.53 8.26
CA VAL A 473 10.49 23.47 8.21
C VAL A 473 9.99 22.22 7.49
N SER A 474 10.69 21.78 6.44
CA SER A 474 10.26 20.65 5.61
C SER A 474 10.36 19.29 6.33
N ALA A 475 11.50 18.99 6.96
CA ALA A 475 11.74 17.68 7.56
C ALA A 475 10.69 17.30 8.62
N PRO A 476 10.38 18.14 9.64
CA PRO A 476 9.36 17.84 10.65
C PRO A 476 7.96 17.66 10.09
N LYS A 477 7.56 18.44 9.07
CA LYS A 477 6.23 18.36 8.46
C LYS A 477 6.04 17.04 7.70
N VAL A 478 7.06 16.62 6.95
CA VAL A 478 7.08 15.31 6.29
C VAL A 478 7.03 14.20 7.34
N PHE A 479 7.84 14.29 8.39
CA PHE A 479 7.87 13.30 9.46
C PHE A 479 6.54 13.21 10.22
N GLN A 480 5.92 14.34 10.53
CA GLN A 480 4.62 14.42 11.19
C GLN A 480 3.53 13.72 10.36
N ALA A 481 3.45 14.02 9.07
CA ALA A 481 2.46 13.43 8.18
C ALA A 481 2.61 11.89 8.11
N LEU A 482 3.85 11.40 8.11
CA LEU A 482 4.16 9.98 8.15
C LEU A 482 3.79 9.32 9.50
N CYS A 483 4.01 10.02 10.62
CA CYS A 483 3.62 9.52 11.94
C CYS A 483 2.09 9.44 12.12
N LEU A 484 1.34 10.38 11.52
CA LEU A 484 -0.13 10.39 11.54
C LEU A 484 -0.74 9.19 10.80
N ASP A 485 -0.03 8.64 9.81
CA ASP A 485 -0.46 7.47 9.05
C ASP A 485 -0.12 6.13 9.75
N LYS A 486 0.56 6.16 10.91
CA LYS A 486 0.88 4.98 11.76
C LYS A 486 1.55 3.81 11.01
N LEU A 487 2.38 4.12 10.01
CA LEU A 487 3.03 3.10 9.18
C LEU A 487 4.10 2.30 9.94
N TYR A 488 4.89 2.97 10.79
CA TYR A 488 5.93 2.33 11.61
C TYR A 488 5.54 2.33 13.09
N PRO A 489 5.86 1.26 13.85
CA PRO A 489 5.69 1.25 15.30
C PRO A 489 6.61 2.27 15.98
N GLY A 490 6.20 2.78 17.15
CA GLY A 490 7.03 3.61 18.02
C GLY A 490 7.16 5.09 17.62
N ILE A 491 7.01 5.43 16.33
CA ILE A 491 7.12 6.82 15.87
C ILE A 491 5.85 7.66 16.07
N GLU A 492 4.72 7.05 16.47
CA GLU A 492 3.46 7.78 16.74
C GLU A 492 3.64 8.91 17.76
N TRP A 493 4.56 8.75 18.71
CA TRP A 493 4.86 9.76 19.71
C TRP A 493 5.30 11.12 19.12
N PHE A 494 5.89 11.13 17.91
CA PHE A 494 6.35 12.35 17.26
C PHE A 494 5.26 13.10 16.47
N SER A 495 4.04 12.55 16.30
CA SER A 495 3.01 13.15 15.45
C SER A 495 2.36 14.42 16.03
N GLY A 496 2.38 14.60 17.36
CA GLY A 496 1.65 15.69 18.03
C GLY A 496 0.15 15.71 17.72
N ASP A 497 -0.50 16.86 17.93
CA ASP A 497 -1.91 17.10 17.58
C ASP A 497 -2.07 17.39 16.07
N LYS A 498 -3.14 16.86 15.44
CA LYS A 498 -3.43 16.95 13.99
C LYS A 498 -3.45 18.35 13.36
N ASN A 499 -3.66 19.40 14.17
CA ASN A 499 -3.77 20.80 13.70
C ASN A 499 -2.72 21.73 14.30
N LYS A 500 -1.75 21.20 15.06
CA LYS A 500 -0.67 21.99 15.66
C LYS A 500 0.66 21.63 15.01
N GLU A 501 1.59 22.57 15.08
CA GLU A 501 2.94 22.38 14.57
C GLU A 501 3.67 21.24 15.31
N PRO A 502 4.53 20.46 14.61
CA PRO A 502 5.20 19.29 15.18
C PRO A 502 6.43 19.71 16.01
N ILE A 503 6.21 20.27 17.20
CA ILE A 503 7.28 20.71 18.11
C ILE A 503 8.32 19.61 18.36
N ARG A 504 7.86 18.36 18.56
CA ARG A 504 8.74 17.20 18.76
C ARG A 504 9.55 16.85 17.52
N GLY A 505 8.98 17.01 16.32
CA GLY A 505 9.67 16.79 15.05
C GLY A 505 10.74 17.85 14.80
N TYR A 506 10.46 19.12 15.15
CA TYR A 506 11.45 20.19 15.10
C TYR A 506 12.64 19.89 16.02
N PHE A 507 12.39 19.43 17.25
CA PHE A 507 13.45 19.07 18.19
C PHE A 507 14.28 17.87 17.70
N LEU A 508 13.65 16.85 17.11
CA LEU A 508 14.37 15.72 16.50
C LEU A 508 15.28 16.19 15.34
N THR A 509 14.75 17.04 14.47
CA THR A 509 15.51 17.60 13.33
C THR A 509 16.67 18.47 13.82
N PHE A 510 16.46 19.25 14.88
CA PHE A 510 17.48 20.05 15.53
C PHE A 510 18.63 19.19 16.08
N ILE A 511 18.33 18.09 16.79
CA ILE A 511 19.35 17.17 17.31
C ILE A 511 20.17 16.56 16.18
N ILE A 512 19.51 16.10 15.11
CA ILE A 512 20.20 15.53 13.94
C ILE A 512 21.09 16.60 13.29
N ALA A 513 20.57 17.81 13.07
CA ALA A 513 21.33 18.89 12.45
C ALA A 513 22.55 19.29 13.29
N VAL A 514 22.40 19.43 14.61
CA VAL A 514 23.53 19.72 15.52
C VAL A 514 24.59 18.62 15.46
N GLY A 515 24.20 17.35 15.43
CA GLY A 515 25.14 16.23 15.29
C GLY A 515 26.03 16.34 14.04
N PHE A 516 25.48 16.79 12.92
CA PHE A 516 26.25 17.02 11.68
C PHE A 516 27.01 18.34 11.66
N ILE A 517 26.50 19.41 12.29
CA ILE A 517 27.23 20.69 12.43
C ILE A 517 28.54 20.48 13.21
N LEU A 518 28.55 19.59 14.21
CA LEU A 518 29.73 19.28 15.01
C LEU A 518 30.89 18.68 14.20
N ILE A 519 30.64 18.14 13.00
CA ILE A 519 31.72 17.69 12.11
C ILE A 519 32.60 18.89 11.73
N GLY A 520 31.98 20.04 11.42
CA GLY A 520 32.66 21.31 11.15
C GLY A 520 33.19 21.48 9.72
N GLU A 521 33.03 20.49 8.85
CA GLU A 521 33.60 20.48 7.50
C GLU A 521 32.54 20.22 6.43
N LEU A 522 32.41 21.13 5.47
CA LEU A 522 31.36 21.07 4.44
C LEU A 522 31.56 19.89 3.47
N ASN A 523 32.81 19.61 3.09
CA ASN A 523 33.16 18.62 2.07
C ASN A 523 32.98 17.18 2.58
N ALA A 524 33.01 16.96 3.90
CA ALA A 524 32.68 15.67 4.52
C ALA A 524 31.15 15.42 4.60
N ILE A 525 30.36 16.48 4.80
CA ILE A 525 28.89 16.38 4.95
C ILE A 525 28.20 16.20 3.58
N ALA A 526 28.70 16.86 2.53
CA ALA A 526 28.06 16.89 1.22
C ALA A 526 27.85 15.50 0.57
N PRO A 527 28.84 14.57 0.55
CA PRO A 527 28.65 13.22 -0.02
C PRO A 527 27.56 12.41 0.67
N LEU A 528 27.38 12.59 1.99
CA LEU A 528 26.34 11.90 2.76
C LEU A 528 24.94 12.36 2.35
N ILE A 529 24.78 13.68 2.17
CA ILE A 529 23.53 14.29 1.68
C ILE A 529 23.21 13.77 0.28
N SER A 530 24.21 13.75 -0.60
CA SER A 530 24.08 13.24 -1.96
C SER A 530 23.57 11.80 -1.98
N ASN A 531 24.10 10.93 -1.10
CA ASN A 531 23.63 9.56 -0.97
C ASN A 531 22.15 9.46 -0.54
N PHE A 532 21.73 10.21 0.48
CA PHE A 532 20.33 10.18 0.94
C PHE A 532 19.34 10.72 -0.11
N PHE A 533 19.68 11.81 -0.82
CA PHE A 533 18.82 12.33 -1.89
C PHE A 533 18.79 11.42 -3.12
N LEU A 534 19.92 10.84 -3.52
CA LEU A 534 19.97 9.84 -4.59
C LEU A 534 19.13 8.60 -4.25
N ALA A 535 19.14 8.15 -3.00
CA ALA A 535 18.28 7.06 -2.54
C ALA A 535 16.79 7.44 -2.61
N ALA A 536 16.41 8.65 -2.19
CA ALA A 536 15.04 9.14 -2.31
C ALA A 536 14.59 9.25 -3.77
N TYR A 537 15.44 9.75 -4.67
CA TYR A 537 15.15 9.87 -6.10
C TYR A 537 15.06 8.52 -6.80
N THR A 538 15.91 7.57 -6.42
CA THR A 538 15.82 6.17 -6.85
C THR A 538 14.45 5.60 -6.53
N LEU A 539 13.97 5.77 -5.29
CA LEU A 539 12.66 5.28 -4.87
C LEU A 539 11.49 5.97 -5.58
N ILE A 540 11.55 7.28 -5.77
CA ILE A 540 10.53 8.03 -6.52
C ILE A 540 10.43 7.49 -7.95
N ASN A 541 11.55 7.36 -8.65
CA ASN A 541 11.60 6.86 -10.02
C ASN A 541 11.18 5.38 -10.12
N PHE A 542 11.70 4.53 -9.24
CA PHE A 542 11.34 3.11 -9.24
C PHE A 542 9.85 2.88 -8.93
N SER A 543 9.30 3.61 -7.96
CA SER A 543 7.89 3.47 -7.58
C SER A 543 6.94 3.91 -8.69
N THR A 544 7.24 4.98 -9.44
CA THR A 544 6.43 5.39 -10.60
C THR A 544 6.51 4.38 -11.74
N PHE A 545 7.69 3.80 -11.99
CA PHE A 545 7.84 2.68 -12.93
C PHE A 545 6.99 1.47 -12.49
N HIS A 546 7.10 1.05 -11.23
CA HIS A 546 6.36 -0.09 -10.69
C HIS A 546 4.84 0.12 -10.74
N ALA A 547 4.35 1.32 -10.40
CA ALA A 547 2.94 1.67 -10.50
C ALA A 547 2.42 1.61 -11.95
N SER A 548 3.19 2.14 -12.90
CA SER A 548 2.86 2.04 -14.34
C SER A 548 2.87 0.60 -14.87
N LEU A 549 3.73 -0.27 -14.32
CA LEU A 549 3.81 -1.68 -14.70
C LEU A 549 2.62 -2.48 -14.16
N ALA A 550 2.26 -2.26 -12.89
CA ALA A 550 1.15 -2.95 -12.22
C ALA A 550 -0.23 -2.49 -12.72
N LYS A 551 -0.32 -1.30 -13.33
CA LYS A 551 -1.54 -0.68 -13.87
C LYS A 551 -2.73 -0.73 -12.89
N PRO A 552 -2.59 -0.27 -11.63
CA PRO A 552 -3.73 -0.17 -10.74
C PRO A 552 -4.71 0.88 -11.28
N ILE A 553 -6.01 0.66 -11.08
CA ILE A 553 -7.07 1.52 -11.64
C ILE A 553 -6.94 2.98 -11.19
N GLY A 554 -6.37 3.22 -10.00
CA GLY A 554 -6.12 4.54 -9.42
C GLY A 554 -4.87 5.27 -9.94
N TRP A 555 -4.03 4.63 -10.78
CA TRP A 555 -2.86 5.27 -11.39
C TRP A 555 -3.19 5.71 -12.82
N ARG A 556 -3.42 7.02 -13.01
CA ARG A 556 -3.79 7.64 -14.29
C ARG A 556 -3.08 9.00 -14.44
N PRO A 557 -1.74 9.03 -14.56
CA PRO A 557 -1.00 10.28 -14.75
C PRO A 557 -1.44 10.95 -16.06
N THR A 558 -1.78 12.24 -16.00
CA THR A 558 -2.18 13.02 -17.19
C THR A 558 -1.02 13.80 -17.81
N PHE A 559 0.15 13.77 -17.19
CA PHE A 559 1.34 14.47 -17.66
C PHE A 559 1.89 13.90 -18.97
N LYS A 560 1.98 14.75 -20.01
CA LYS A 560 2.28 14.34 -21.40
C LYS A 560 3.70 13.80 -21.61
N TYR A 561 4.70 14.33 -20.90
CA TYR A 561 6.12 13.98 -21.10
C TYR A 561 6.60 12.82 -20.22
N TYR A 562 5.69 12.17 -19.51
CA TYR A 562 6.03 11.01 -18.68
C TYR A 562 6.15 9.74 -19.52
N ASN A 563 7.22 8.97 -19.29
CA ASN A 563 7.40 7.62 -19.83
C ASN A 563 7.92 6.70 -18.71
N MET A 564 7.36 5.49 -18.59
CA MET A 564 7.75 4.53 -17.55
C MET A 564 9.22 4.09 -17.69
N TRP A 565 9.71 3.92 -18.92
CA TRP A 565 11.08 3.45 -19.17
C TRP A 565 12.12 4.51 -18.85
N LEU A 566 11.78 5.78 -19.07
CA LEU A 566 12.62 6.91 -18.66
C LEU A 566 12.75 6.97 -17.13
N SER A 567 11.65 6.67 -16.42
CA SER A 567 11.67 6.56 -14.96
C SER A 567 12.54 5.39 -14.47
N LEU A 568 12.47 4.22 -15.13
CA LEU A 568 13.39 3.10 -14.83
C LEU A 568 14.86 3.48 -15.08
N ALA A 569 15.15 4.12 -16.21
CA ALA A 569 16.49 4.59 -16.54
C ALA A 569 17.00 5.59 -15.48
N GLY A 570 16.15 6.50 -15.00
CA GLY A 570 16.47 7.42 -13.91
C GLY A 570 16.81 6.70 -12.60
N SER A 571 16.06 5.66 -12.24
CA SER A 571 16.34 4.83 -11.07
C SER A 571 17.71 4.15 -11.18
N ILE A 572 18.01 3.52 -12.32
CA ILE A 572 19.30 2.86 -12.58
C ILE A 572 20.45 3.87 -12.55
N LEU A 573 20.25 5.06 -13.15
CA LEU A 573 21.24 6.13 -13.14
C LEU A 573 21.54 6.61 -11.70
N CYS A 574 20.51 6.81 -10.88
CA CYS A 574 20.68 7.22 -9.48
C CYS A 574 21.47 6.17 -8.68
N VAL A 575 21.12 4.88 -8.82
CA VAL A 575 21.83 3.78 -8.15
C VAL A 575 23.29 3.72 -8.62
N SER A 576 23.53 3.83 -9.93
CA SER A 576 24.87 3.79 -10.50
C SER A 576 25.74 4.94 -9.95
N VAL A 577 25.24 6.17 -9.96
CA VAL A 577 25.94 7.33 -9.38
C VAL A 577 26.22 7.13 -7.89
N MET A 578 25.25 6.60 -7.14
CA MET A 578 25.39 6.35 -5.70
C MET A 578 26.51 5.33 -5.40
N PHE A 579 26.61 4.24 -6.15
CA PHE A 579 27.70 3.26 -6.02
C PHE A 579 29.06 3.82 -6.45
N LEU A 580 29.09 4.68 -7.47
CA LEU A 580 30.31 5.32 -7.96
C LEU A 580 30.86 6.38 -6.99
N ILE A 581 29.98 7.04 -6.21
CA ILE A 581 30.39 7.95 -5.14
C ILE A 581 31.02 7.14 -3.98
N SER A 582 30.28 6.20 -3.42
CA SER A 582 30.82 5.30 -2.39
C SER A 582 29.98 4.03 -2.26
N TRP A 583 30.56 2.91 -2.66
CA TRP A 583 29.86 1.62 -2.72
C TRP A 583 29.34 1.14 -1.36
N TRP A 584 30.09 1.37 -0.27
CA TRP A 584 29.73 0.87 1.06
C TRP A 584 28.60 1.69 1.68
N THR A 585 28.61 3.03 1.55
CA THR A 585 27.51 3.87 2.03
C THR A 585 26.24 3.61 1.20
N ALA A 586 26.37 3.38 -0.11
CA ALA A 586 25.29 3.00 -1.00
C ALA A 586 24.65 1.66 -0.60
N LEU A 587 25.46 0.66 -0.24
CA LEU A 587 24.98 -0.64 0.21
C LEU A 587 24.21 -0.52 1.54
N ILE A 588 24.70 0.29 2.47
CA ILE A 588 24.03 0.55 3.75
C ILE A 588 22.69 1.26 3.52
N THR A 589 22.65 2.31 2.71
CA THR A 589 21.42 3.06 2.45
C THR A 589 20.37 2.20 1.75
N LEU A 590 20.75 1.42 0.73
CA LEU A 590 19.83 0.46 0.08
C LEU A 590 19.33 -0.63 1.02
N SER A 591 20.19 -1.12 1.92
CA SER A 591 19.79 -2.11 2.92
C SER A 591 18.76 -1.54 3.90
N VAL A 592 18.96 -0.30 4.36
CA VAL A 592 18.00 0.43 5.22
C VAL A 592 16.67 0.65 4.48
N VAL A 593 16.72 1.10 3.22
CA VAL A 593 15.53 1.28 2.37
C VAL A 593 14.74 -0.02 2.25
N LEU A 594 15.42 -1.12 1.94
CA LEU A 594 14.80 -2.43 1.78
C LEU A 594 14.18 -2.91 3.10
N ALA A 595 14.87 -2.74 4.22
CA ALA A 595 14.36 -3.08 5.54
C ALA A 595 13.07 -2.28 5.87
N LEU A 596 13.07 -0.97 5.61
CA LEU A 596 11.89 -0.11 5.81
C LEU A 596 10.71 -0.57 4.95
N TYR A 597 10.97 -0.88 3.67
CA TYR A 597 9.95 -1.41 2.77
C TYR A 597 9.38 -2.75 3.26
N LEU A 598 10.24 -3.69 3.67
CA LEU A 598 9.83 -5.00 4.18
C LEU A 598 9.03 -4.91 5.48
N VAL A 599 9.39 -4.00 6.39
CA VAL A 599 8.64 -3.77 7.64
C VAL A 599 7.21 -3.34 7.34
N VAL A 600 6.99 -2.38 6.44
CA VAL A 600 5.64 -1.94 6.06
C VAL A 600 4.88 -3.04 5.31
N SER A 601 5.56 -3.77 4.42
CA SER A 601 4.98 -4.88 3.66
C SER A 601 4.52 -6.04 4.56
N TYR A 602 5.32 -6.38 5.58
CA TYR A 602 4.98 -7.45 6.54
C TYR A 602 3.80 -7.06 7.43
N ARG A 603 3.75 -5.80 7.89
CA ARG A 603 2.70 -5.36 8.82
C ARG A 603 1.33 -5.15 8.20
N LYS A 604 1.26 -4.88 6.89
CA LYS A 604 0.02 -4.58 6.14
C LYS A 604 -0.91 -3.63 6.93
N PRO A 605 -0.46 -2.40 7.24
CA PRO A 605 -1.28 -1.47 8.01
C PRO A 605 -2.62 -1.20 7.30
N ASP A 606 -3.71 -1.17 8.07
CA ASP A 606 -5.06 -0.88 7.58
C ASP A 606 -5.20 0.61 7.25
N VAL A 607 -4.67 1.00 6.09
CA VAL A 607 -4.80 2.35 5.54
C VAL A 607 -5.99 2.44 4.60
N ASN A 608 -6.73 3.55 4.65
CA ASN A 608 -7.96 3.78 3.87
C ASN A 608 -7.73 4.01 2.35
N TRP A 609 -6.51 3.79 1.85
CA TRP A 609 -6.16 3.93 0.45
C TRP A 609 -5.42 2.66 0.02
N GLY A 610 -5.87 2.07 -1.09
CA GLY A 610 -5.32 0.81 -1.58
C GLY A 610 -3.86 0.96 -2.01
N SER A 611 -3.11 -0.13 -1.92
CA SER A 611 -1.73 -0.19 -2.39
C SER A 611 -1.63 -0.74 -3.81
N THR A 612 -0.54 -0.43 -4.49
CA THR A 612 -0.18 -1.07 -5.78
C THR A 612 -0.03 -2.59 -5.63
N THR A 613 0.44 -3.05 -4.46
CA THR A 613 0.61 -4.47 -4.15
C THR A 613 -0.73 -5.20 -4.05
N GLN A 614 -1.76 -4.59 -3.45
CA GLN A 614 -3.11 -5.16 -3.40
C GLN A 614 -3.71 -5.30 -4.81
N ALA A 615 -3.57 -4.28 -5.67
CA ALA A 615 -4.03 -4.36 -7.05
C ALA A 615 -3.33 -5.49 -7.83
N GLN A 616 -2.01 -5.67 -7.61
CA GLN A 616 -1.26 -6.77 -8.20
C GLN A 616 -1.75 -8.13 -7.70
N THR A 617 -2.06 -8.28 -6.40
CA THR A 617 -2.61 -9.55 -5.88
C THR A 617 -3.94 -9.92 -6.53
N TYR A 618 -4.81 -8.94 -6.77
CA TYR A 618 -6.07 -9.17 -7.49
C TYR A 618 -5.83 -9.60 -8.93
N ASN A 619 -4.96 -8.88 -9.66
CA ASN A 619 -4.60 -9.23 -11.05
C ASN A 619 -3.96 -10.63 -11.14
N ASN A 620 -3.07 -10.96 -10.22
CA ASN A 620 -2.45 -12.28 -10.13
C ASN A 620 -3.50 -13.37 -9.86
N ALA A 621 -4.44 -13.14 -8.94
CA ALA A 621 -5.52 -14.07 -8.65
C ALA A 621 -6.44 -14.26 -9.86
N LEU A 622 -6.82 -13.18 -10.54
CA LEU A 622 -7.65 -13.22 -11.75
C LEU A 622 -6.96 -13.99 -12.87
N ASN A 623 -5.70 -13.65 -13.17
CA ASN A 623 -4.91 -14.33 -14.20
C ASN A 623 -4.73 -15.82 -13.87
N ALA A 624 -4.49 -16.17 -12.61
CA ALA A 624 -4.38 -17.57 -12.17
C ALA A 624 -5.69 -18.35 -12.37
N VAL A 625 -6.85 -17.75 -12.04
CA VAL A 625 -8.16 -18.38 -12.26
C VAL A 625 -8.47 -18.53 -13.76
N GLN A 626 -8.14 -17.53 -14.58
CA GLN A 626 -8.29 -17.63 -16.03
C GLN A 626 -7.38 -18.68 -16.66
N GLN A 627 -6.13 -18.80 -16.17
CA GLN A 627 -5.22 -19.86 -16.59
C GLN A 627 -5.76 -21.25 -16.21
N LEU A 628 -6.34 -21.38 -15.02
CA LEU A 628 -6.95 -22.62 -14.56
C LEU A 628 -8.11 -23.08 -15.45
N ASP A 629 -8.89 -22.14 -16.00
CA ASP A 629 -10.01 -22.48 -16.89
C ASP A 629 -9.57 -23.19 -18.18
N ARG A 630 -8.35 -22.91 -18.65
CA ARG A 630 -7.76 -23.55 -19.84
C ARG A 630 -7.26 -24.98 -19.59
N VAL A 631 -7.09 -25.41 -18.34
CA VAL A 631 -6.52 -26.72 -17.98
C VAL A 631 -7.62 -27.79 -17.96
N GLU A 632 -7.51 -28.86 -18.74
CA GLU A 632 -8.51 -29.94 -18.76
C GLU A 632 -8.65 -30.67 -17.41
N GLU A 633 -9.86 -31.12 -17.10
CA GLU A 633 -10.14 -31.87 -15.88
C GLU A 633 -9.65 -33.31 -16.02
N HIS A 634 -8.81 -33.75 -15.08
CA HIS A 634 -8.29 -35.12 -15.05
C HIS A 634 -8.45 -35.70 -13.64
N VAL A 635 -8.79 -36.99 -13.55
CA VAL A 635 -9.08 -37.70 -12.28
C VAL A 635 -7.94 -37.53 -11.25
N LYS A 636 -6.68 -37.57 -11.68
CA LYS A 636 -5.50 -37.34 -10.82
C LYS A 636 -5.45 -35.98 -10.15
N ASN A 637 -6.02 -34.97 -10.80
CA ASN A 637 -6.05 -33.60 -10.31
C ASN A 637 -7.32 -33.32 -9.50
N TYR A 638 -8.16 -34.33 -9.27
CA TYR A 638 -9.36 -34.21 -8.47
C TYR A 638 -9.02 -33.69 -7.07
N ARG A 639 -9.78 -32.68 -6.63
CA ARG A 639 -9.69 -32.10 -5.29
C ARG A 639 -11.09 -31.99 -4.69
N PRO A 640 -11.30 -32.39 -3.43
CA PRO A 640 -12.58 -32.21 -2.77
C PRO A 640 -12.79 -30.72 -2.46
N GLN A 641 -13.70 -30.07 -3.20
CA GLN A 641 -14.09 -28.67 -3.07
C GLN A 641 -15.44 -28.62 -2.36
N LEU A 642 -15.45 -28.16 -1.11
CA LEU A 642 -16.62 -28.26 -0.23
C LEU A 642 -17.45 -26.97 -0.23
N LEU A 643 -18.76 -27.13 -0.42
CA LEU A 643 -19.78 -26.18 0.04
C LEU A 643 -20.43 -26.74 1.29
N VAL A 644 -20.26 -26.05 2.42
CA VAL A 644 -20.75 -26.49 3.72
C VAL A 644 -21.91 -25.61 4.15
N LEU A 645 -23.08 -26.20 4.39
CA LEU A 645 -24.24 -25.47 4.92
C LEU A 645 -24.12 -25.31 6.44
N SER A 646 -23.18 -24.45 6.86
CA SER A 646 -22.90 -24.20 8.27
C SER A 646 -23.91 -23.25 8.92
N GLY A 647 -24.57 -22.39 8.14
CA GLY A 647 -25.19 -21.21 8.69
C GLY A 647 -24.13 -20.26 9.24
N ILE A 648 -24.38 -19.64 10.39
CA ILE A 648 -23.38 -18.83 11.09
C ILE A 648 -22.21 -19.73 11.52
N PRO A 649 -20.94 -19.39 11.20
CA PRO A 649 -19.81 -20.27 11.51
C PRO A 649 -19.66 -20.66 12.98
N ASN A 650 -20.11 -19.80 13.89
CA ASN A 650 -20.04 -20.01 15.33
C ASN A 650 -21.04 -21.06 15.82
N SER A 651 -22.18 -21.27 15.13
CA SER A 651 -23.23 -22.16 15.60
C SER A 651 -22.93 -23.63 15.32
N ARG A 652 -22.29 -23.94 14.18
CA ARG A 652 -21.95 -25.31 13.75
C ARG A 652 -20.44 -25.50 13.54
N SER A 653 -19.67 -25.14 14.56
CA SER A 653 -18.20 -25.23 14.54
C SER A 653 -17.68 -26.63 14.20
N ALA A 654 -18.28 -27.68 14.77
CA ALA A 654 -17.88 -29.07 14.53
C ALA A 654 -17.98 -29.47 13.03
N LEU A 655 -19.00 -28.97 12.31
CA LEU A 655 -19.16 -29.22 10.87
C LEU A 655 -18.05 -28.54 10.07
N ILE A 656 -17.70 -27.31 10.45
CA ILE A 656 -16.65 -26.52 9.81
C ILE A 656 -15.27 -27.13 10.08
N ASP A 657 -15.01 -27.57 11.31
CA ASP A 657 -13.75 -28.23 11.67
C ASP A 657 -13.59 -29.55 10.93
N PHE A 658 -14.67 -30.32 10.79
CA PHE A 658 -14.67 -31.54 10.00
C PHE A 658 -14.37 -31.26 8.52
N ALA A 659 -15.03 -30.25 7.93
CA ALA A 659 -14.76 -29.81 6.56
C ALA A 659 -13.33 -29.30 6.38
N HIS A 660 -12.78 -28.62 7.39
CA HIS A 660 -11.39 -28.16 7.38
C HIS A 660 -10.40 -29.33 7.40
N HIS A 661 -10.72 -30.46 8.05
CA HIS A 661 -9.85 -31.66 7.96
C HIS A 661 -9.82 -32.27 6.56
N ILE A 662 -10.91 -32.16 5.80
CA ILE A 662 -10.95 -32.62 4.41
C ILE A 662 -10.13 -31.67 3.52
N THR A 663 -10.42 -30.37 3.53
CA THR A 663 -9.83 -29.38 2.60
C THR A 663 -8.45 -28.87 3.03
N LYS A 664 -8.31 -28.57 4.32
CA LYS A 664 -7.17 -27.95 5.00
C LYS A 664 -6.70 -26.67 4.29
N ASN A 665 -5.68 -26.78 3.44
CA ASN A 665 -5.09 -25.67 2.69
C ASN A 665 -5.02 -25.95 1.18
N ASN A 666 -5.52 -27.10 0.72
CA ASN A 666 -5.23 -27.62 -0.61
C ASN A 666 -6.41 -27.54 -1.57
N SER A 667 -7.61 -27.26 -1.07
CA SER A 667 -8.84 -27.21 -1.86
C SER A 667 -9.79 -26.11 -1.37
N LEU A 668 -10.77 -25.81 -2.21
CA LEU A 668 -11.77 -24.77 -1.96
C LEU A 668 -12.70 -25.20 -0.81
N PHE A 669 -12.96 -24.27 0.10
CA PHE A 669 -13.91 -24.43 1.19
C PHE A 669 -14.78 -23.18 1.28
N ILE A 670 -16.09 -23.35 1.07
CA ILE A 670 -17.10 -22.28 1.16
C ILE A 670 -18.09 -22.65 2.27
N CYS A 671 -18.30 -21.74 3.21
CA CYS A 671 -19.37 -21.78 4.21
C CYS A 671 -20.60 -21.03 3.68
N GLY A 672 -21.68 -21.77 3.42
CA GLY A 672 -22.96 -21.22 3.00
C GLY A 672 -23.89 -20.94 4.18
N HIS A 673 -24.49 -19.76 4.18
CA HIS A 673 -25.56 -19.37 5.10
C HIS A 673 -26.77 -18.89 4.31
N ILE A 674 -27.95 -19.41 4.67
CA ILE A 674 -29.22 -19.08 4.04
C ILE A 674 -30.10 -18.44 5.11
N ILE A 675 -30.60 -17.24 4.83
CA ILE A 675 -31.55 -16.51 5.68
C ILE A 675 -32.85 -16.38 4.89
N GLU A 676 -33.96 -16.83 5.45
CA GLU A 676 -35.26 -16.81 4.76
C GLU A 676 -35.77 -15.37 4.59
N THR A 677 -35.44 -14.48 5.51
CA THR A 677 -35.81 -13.06 5.44
C THR A 677 -34.78 -12.23 4.68
N PRO A 678 -35.21 -11.24 3.86
CA PRO A 678 -34.31 -10.31 3.22
C PRO A 678 -33.69 -9.37 4.27
N ILE A 679 -32.38 -9.10 4.17
CA ILE A 679 -31.67 -8.24 5.12
C ILE A 679 -31.12 -6.97 4.44
N SER A 680 -30.97 -5.89 5.22
CA SER A 680 -30.32 -4.67 4.74
C SER A 680 -28.86 -4.93 4.31
N TYR A 681 -28.42 -4.25 3.25
CA TYR A 681 -27.04 -4.35 2.74
C TYR A 681 -25.98 -4.05 3.80
N LYS A 682 -26.24 -3.10 4.71
CA LYS A 682 -25.31 -2.75 5.79
C LYS A 682 -25.15 -3.92 6.77
N THR A 683 -26.26 -4.56 7.14
CA THR A 683 -26.26 -5.74 8.02
C THR A 683 -25.60 -6.92 7.34
N ARG A 684 -25.87 -7.14 6.05
CA ARG A 684 -25.21 -8.16 5.20
C ARG A 684 -23.69 -8.04 5.24
N ASN A 685 -23.17 -6.85 4.94
CA ASN A 685 -21.73 -6.62 4.93
C ASN A 685 -21.10 -6.75 6.32
N SER A 686 -21.78 -6.27 7.36
CA SER A 686 -21.34 -6.44 8.75
C SER A 686 -21.25 -7.92 9.14
N MET A 687 -22.26 -8.73 8.80
CA MET A 687 -22.26 -10.17 9.05
C MET A 687 -21.14 -10.89 8.30
N ILE A 688 -20.95 -10.58 7.01
CA ILE A 688 -19.86 -11.16 6.21
C ILE A 688 -18.50 -10.80 6.83
N ALA A 689 -18.28 -9.54 7.22
CA ALA A 689 -17.04 -9.10 7.85
C ALA A 689 -16.78 -9.81 9.19
N ASN A 690 -17.82 -9.95 10.03
CA ASN A 690 -17.71 -10.63 11.32
C ASN A 690 -17.40 -12.13 11.15
N CYS A 691 -18.13 -12.82 10.27
CA CYS A 691 -17.94 -14.26 10.02
C CYS A 691 -16.57 -14.56 9.39
N THR A 692 -16.14 -13.73 8.43
CA THR A 692 -14.80 -13.88 7.83
C THR A 692 -13.69 -13.59 8.84
N SER A 693 -13.89 -12.63 9.75
CA SER A 693 -12.94 -12.36 10.84
C SER A 693 -12.83 -13.54 11.81
N TRP A 694 -13.96 -14.18 12.15
CA TRP A 694 -13.97 -15.38 12.98
C TRP A 694 -13.23 -16.56 12.31
N LEU A 695 -13.45 -16.79 11.01
CA LEU A 695 -12.73 -17.83 10.25
C LEU A 695 -11.21 -17.58 10.25
N ARG A 696 -10.79 -16.32 10.08
CA ARG A 696 -9.37 -15.92 10.15
C ARG A 696 -8.79 -16.12 11.55
N ALA A 697 -9.51 -15.74 12.60
CA ALA A 697 -9.09 -15.91 13.99
C ALA A 697 -8.84 -17.39 14.33
N ASN A 698 -9.68 -18.29 13.82
CA ASN A 698 -9.54 -19.74 14.00
C ASN A 698 -8.58 -20.42 13.01
N LYS A 699 -7.88 -19.64 12.16
CA LYS A 699 -6.94 -20.13 11.14
C LYS A 699 -7.58 -21.07 10.10
N ILE A 700 -8.88 -20.93 9.85
CA ILE A 700 -9.64 -21.72 8.88
C ILE A 700 -9.67 -20.97 7.54
N LYS A 701 -9.07 -21.55 6.50
CA LYS A 701 -9.05 -20.98 5.14
C LYS A 701 -10.35 -21.30 4.41
N ALA A 702 -11.42 -20.57 4.72
CA ALA A 702 -12.72 -20.72 4.07
C ALA A 702 -13.27 -19.36 3.60
N PHE A 703 -14.10 -19.41 2.56
CA PHE A 703 -14.91 -18.26 2.11
C PHE A 703 -16.29 -18.33 2.72
N TYR A 704 -16.90 -17.19 3.01
CA TYR A 704 -18.26 -17.12 3.54
C TYR A 704 -19.20 -16.55 2.48
N SER A 705 -20.27 -17.28 2.17
CA SER A 705 -21.29 -16.90 1.20
C SER A 705 -22.67 -16.86 1.89
N LEU A 706 -23.38 -15.76 1.69
CA LEU A 706 -24.68 -15.51 2.30
C LEU A 706 -25.74 -15.34 1.21
N VAL A 707 -26.85 -16.05 1.34
CA VAL A 707 -28.06 -15.86 0.53
C VAL A 707 -29.21 -15.49 1.46
N ASP A 708 -29.94 -14.44 1.14
CA ASP A 708 -31.08 -13.92 1.91
C ASP A 708 -32.34 -13.85 1.04
N GLY A 709 -33.51 -13.88 1.69
CA GLY A 709 -34.81 -13.74 1.01
C GLY A 709 -35.26 -14.95 0.18
N ALA A 710 -34.73 -16.14 0.48
CA ALA A 710 -35.10 -17.39 -0.20
C ALA A 710 -35.30 -18.53 0.80
N ASN A 711 -36.24 -19.43 0.49
CA ASN A 711 -36.44 -20.66 1.25
C ASN A 711 -35.17 -21.53 1.24
N PHE A 712 -35.00 -22.39 2.25
CA PHE A 712 -33.81 -23.23 2.39
C PHE A 712 -33.45 -24.00 1.10
N GLN A 713 -34.46 -24.55 0.43
CA GLN A 713 -34.28 -25.29 -0.82
C GLN A 713 -33.73 -24.41 -1.95
N ASP A 714 -34.35 -23.27 -2.21
CA ASP A 714 -34.00 -22.41 -3.35
C ASP A 714 -32.74 -21.57 -3.07
N GLY A 715 -32.53 -21.18 -1.81
CA GLY A 715 -31.27 -20.60 -1.35
C GLY A 715 -30.09 -21.56 -1.52
N THR A 716 -30.26 -22.84 -1.16
CA THR A 716 -29.21 -23.85 -1.39
C THR A 716 -28.97 -24.09 -2.88
N THR A 717 -30.04 -24.16 -3.68
CA THR A 717 -29.96 -24.31 -5.14
C THR A 717 -29.15 -23.16 -5.75
N SER A 718 -29.43 -21.92 -5.32
CA SER A 718 -28.72 -20.72 -5.75
C SER A 718 -27.24 -20.77 -5.36
N LEU A 719 -26.93 -21.21 -4.14
CA LEU A 719 -25.55 -21.41 -3.70
C LEU A 719 -24.82 -22.46 -4.54
N LEU A 720 -25.45 -23.59 -4.84
CA LEU A 720 -24.83 -24.66 -5.65
C LEU A 720 -24.50 -24.17 -7.07
N GLN A 721 -25.36 -23.36 -7.67
CA GLN A 721 -25.18 -22.85 -9.03
C GLN A 721 -24.22 -21.65 -9.12
N ALA A 722 -24.26 -20.75 -8.13
CA ALA A 722 -23.56 -19.46 -8.19
C ALA A 722 -22.29 -19.39 -7.33
N SER A 723 -22.01 -20.38 -6.47
CA SER A 723 -20.79 -20.35 -5.64
C SER A 723 -19.54 -20.73 -6.43
N GLY A 724 -18.51 -19.89 -6.33
CA GLY A 724 -17.21 -20.12 -6.96
C GLY A 724 -16.96 -19.26 -8.20
N LEU A 725 -15.80 -19.46 -8.84
CA LEU A 725 -15.41 -18.74 -10.05
C LEU A 725 -14.64 -19.66 -11.01
N GLY A 726 -15.12 -19.79 -12.26
CA GLY A 726 -14.54 -20.72 -13.23
C GLY A 726 -14.51 -22.16 -12.69
N LYS A 727 -13.35 -22.83 -12.75
CA LYS A 727 -13.14 -24.17 -12.19
C LYS A 727 -12.98 -24.21 -10.67
N MET A 728 -12.86 -23.06 -10.01
CA MET A 728 -12.88 -22.96 -8.55
C MET A 728 -14.32 -22.91 -8.03
N ARG A 729 -15.06 -24.01 -8.21
CA ARG A 729 -16.46 -24.18 -7.77
C ARG A 729 -16.58 -25.40 -6.83
N PRO A 730 -17.58 -25.45 -5.93
CA PRO A 730 -17.75 -26.62 -5.07
C PRO A 730 -18.20 -27.85 -5.86
N ASN A 731 -17.68 -29.03 -5.50
CA ASN A 731 -18.05 -30.31 -6.10
C ASN A 731 -18.65 -31.31 -5.09
N ILE A 732 -18.60 -30.98 -3.79
CA ILE A 732 -19.24 -31.73 -2.70
C ILE A 732 -20.06 -30.76 -1.86
N LEU A 733 -21.34 -31.07 -1.68
CA LEU A 733 -22.25 -30.45 -0.72
C LEU A 733 -22.16 -31.20 0.61
N LEU A 734 -21.69 -30.54 1.67
CA LEU A 734 -21.65 -31.09 3.02
C LEU A 734 -22.73 -30.42 3.88
N MET A 735 -23.62 -31.23 4.44
CA MET A 735 -24.69 -30.78 5.32
C MET A 735 -24.61 -31.48 6.67
N GLY A 736 -25.13 -30.82 7.70
CA GLY A 736 -25.42 -31.48 8.97
C GLY A 736 -26.66 -32.36 8.85
N TYR A 737 -26.67 -33.48 9.55
CA TYR A 737 -27.86 -34.31 9.71
C TYR A 737 -28.93 -33.56 10.51
N LYS A 738 -30.16 -33.53 10.00
CA LYS A 738 -31.29 -32.87 10.66
C LYS A 738 -31.83 -33.75 11.79
N GLN A 739 -31.49 -33.41 13.05
CA GLN A 739 -31.91 -34.20 14.22
C GLN A 739 -33.38 -34.00 14.59
N ASP A 740 -33.90 -32.79 14.40
CA ASP A 740 -35.27 -32.39 14.70
C ASP A 740 -36.27 -32.81 13.62
N TRP A 741 -35.92 -33.77 12.75
CA TRP A 741 -36.75 -34.18 11.61
C TRP A 741 -38.13 -34.71 12.02
N ALA A 742 -38.23 -35.33 13.20
CA ALA A 742 -39.48 -35.85 13.73
C ALA A 742 -40.42 -34.77 14.28
N THR A 743 -39.87 -33.63 14.72
CA THR A 743 -40.61 -32.52 15.36
C THR A 743 -40.80 -31.32 14.46
N CYS A 744 -40.03 -31.21 13.37
CA CYS A 744 -40.05 -30.05 12.49
C CYS A 744 -41.30 -30.01 11.58
N PRO A 745 -41.66 -28.83 11.05
CA PRO A 745 -42.69 -28.71 10.03
C PRO A 745 -42.37 -29.59 8.80
N ARG A 746 -43.39 -30.25 8.24
CA ARG A 746 -43.25 -31.18 7.11
C ARG A 746 -42.63 -30.53 5.88
N GLU A 747 -42.93 -29.26 5.65
CA GLU A 747 -42.36 -28.49 4.55
C GLU A 747 -40.82 -28.41 4.63
N ASN A 748 -40.27 -28.16 5.82
CA ASN A 748 -38.82 -28.09 6.04
C ASN A 748 -38.14 -29.45 5.83
N LEU A 749 -38.83 -30.54 6.18
CA LEU A 749 -38.35 -31.90 5.94
C LEU A 749 -38.28 -32.20 4.43
N ASN A 750 -39.34 -31.86 3.70
CA ASN A 750 -39.38 -32.00 2.24
C ASN A 750 -38.29 -31.14 1.57
N MET A 751 -38.09 -29.90 2.01
CA MET A 751 -37.02 -29.04 1.52
C MET A 751 -35.64 -29.66 1.71
N TYR A 752 -35.35 -30.20 2.90
CA TYR A 752 -34.07 -30.87 3.19
C TYR A 752 -33.83 -32.09 2.29
N PHE A 753 -34.87 -32.90 2.07
CA PHE A 753 -34.81 -34.05 1.18
C PHE A 753 -34.60 -33.64 -0.29
N ASN A 754 -35.35 -32.64 -0.75
CA ASN A 754 -35.25 -32.12 -2.11
C ASN A 754 -33.89 -31.50 -2.40
N VAL A 755 -33.23 -30.87 -1.41
CA VAL A 755 -31.87 -30.33 -1.57
C VAL A 755 -30.87 -31.44 -1.93
N MET A 756 -30.96 -32.61 -1.30
CA MET A 756 -30.09 -33.75 -1.62
C MET A 756 -30.29 -34.23 -3.07
N HIS A 757 -31.54 -34.32 -3.51
CA HIS A 757 -31.87 -34.65 -4.89
C HIS A 757 -31.36 -33.59 -5.87
N LYS A 758 -31.61 -32.30 -5.60
CA LYS A 758 -31.15 -31.19 -6.44
C LYS A 758 -29.63 -31.16 -6.57
N ALA A 759 -28.89 -31.44 -5.50
CA ALA A 759 -27.43 -31.50 -5.55
C ALA A 759 -26.93 -32.61 -6.49
N LEU A 760 -27.52 -33.81 -6.41
CA LEU A 760 -27.20 -34.92 -7.32
C LEU A 760 -27.64 -34.64 -8.76
N ASP A 761 -28.79 -33.98 -8.96
CA ASP A 761 -29.29 -33.53 -10.28
C ASP A 761 -28.28 -32.54 -10.93
N MET A 762 -27.51 -31.80 -10.14
CA MET A 762 -26.43 -30.90 -10.59
C MET A 762 -25.05 -31.57 -10.71
N HIS A 763 -24.98 -32.91 -10.59
CA HIS A 763 -23.73 -33.67 -10.55
C HIS A 763 -22.76 -33.27 -9.41
N ILE A 764 -23.30 -32.83 -8.28
CA ILE A 764 -22.55 -32.51 -7.07
C ILE A 764 -22.70 -33.67 -6.09
N ALA A 765 -21.59 -34.11 -5.48
CA ALA A 765 -21.63 -35.16 -4.48
C ALA A 765 -22.26 -34.65 -3.18
N VAL A 766 -22.93 -35.53 -2.43
CA VAL A 766 -23.60 -35.17 -1.18
C VAL A 766 -22.95 -35.89 -0.01
N ALA A 767 -22.67 -35.16 1.07
CA ALA A 767 -22.17 -35.70 2.32
C ALA A 767 -23.02 -35.20 3.50
N LEU A 768 -23.45 -36.10 4.38
CA LEU A 768 -24.19 -35.78 5.60
C LEU A 768 -23.37 -36.19 6.83
N LEU A 769 -23.08 -35.23 7.69
CA LEU A 769 -22.42 -35.50 8.96
C LEU A 769 -23.45 -35.57 10.10
N ARG A 770 -23.46 -36.67 10.83
CA ARG A 770 -24.22 -36.83 12.07
C ARG A 770 -23.28 -36.96 13.26
N ILE A 771 -23.62 -36.27 14.35
CA ILE A 771 -23.02 -36.43 15.68
C ILE A 771 -24.16 -36.78 16.64
N SER A 772 -23.89 -37.62 17.64
CA SER A 772 -24.86 -38.04 18.65
C SER A 772 -25.52 -36.86 19.38
N GLU A 773 -24.71 -35.87 19.78
CA GLU A 773 -25.12 -34.70 20.58
C GLU A 773 -25.70 -33.55 19.75
N GLY A 774 -25.67 -33.65 18.42
CA GLY A 774 -26.09 -32.58 17.51
C GLY A 774 -24.98 -31.68 17.04
N LEU A 775 -25.32 -30.81 16.09
CA LEU A 775 -24.40 -29.87 15.45
C LEU A 775 -24.72 -28.41 15.79
N ASP A 776 -25.95 -28.11 16.21
CA ASP A 776 -26.41 -26.76 16.50
C ASP A 776 -26.10 -26.35 17.95
N CYS A 777 -25.14 -25.44 18.11
CA CYS A 777 -24.75 -24.86 19.40
C CYS A 777 -25.29 -23.43 19.58
N SER A 778 -26.33 -23.03 18.83
CA SER A 778 -26.84 -21.66 18.79
C SER A 778 -27.36 -21.15 20.15
N THR A 779 -28.04 -21.98 20.92
CA THR A 779 -28.55 -21.65 22.27
C THR A 779 -27.41 -21.29 23.23
N VAL A 780 -26.31 -22.05 23.18
CA VAL A 780 -25.16 -21.90 24.09
C VAL A 780 -24.30 -20.68 23.73
N VAL A 781 -24.14 -20.40 22.44
CA VAL A 781 -23.44 -19.20 21.97
C VAL A 781 -24.26 -17.94 22.26
N GLY A 782 -25.59 -18.01 22.11
CA GLY A 782 -26.53 -16.95 22.49
C GLY A 782 -26.42 -16.61 23.98
N ASP A 783 -26.44 -17.62 24.85
CA ASP A 783 -26.30 -17.44 26.30
C ASP A 783 -24.93 -16.85 26.70
N ALA A 784 -23.85 -17.25 26.02
CA ALA A 784 -22.51 -16.70 26.25
C ALA A 784 -22.36 -15.24 25.76
N GLU A 785 -23.04 -14.87 24.67
CA GLU A 785 -23.10 -13.49 24.18
C GLU A 785 -24.02 -12.60 25.05
N GLU A 786 -25.15 -13.13 25.51
CA GLU A 786 -26.03 -12.45 26.46
C GLU A 786 -25.36 -12.28 27.83
N GLN A 787 -24.60 -13.27 28.32
CA GLN A 787 -23.80 -13.12 29.54
C GLN A 787 -22.65 -12.13 29.37
N LYS A 788 -22.01 -12.02 28.19
CA LYS A 788 -21.05 -10.93 27.91
C LYS A 788 -21.71 -9.55 27.95
N LYS A 789 -22.94 -9.42 27.44
CA LYS A 789 -23.73 -8.20 27.58
C LYS A 789 -24.13 -7.94 29.04
N ASN A 790 -24.47 -8.97 29.80
CA ASN A 790 -24.91 -8.87 31.20
C ASN A 790 -23.76 -8.66 32.19
N THR A 791 -22.55 -9.10 31.89
CA THR A 791 -21.35 -8.79 32.70
C THR A 791 -20.87 -7.36 32.48
N GLN A 792 -21.33 -6.71 31.39
CA GLN A 792 -21.11 -5.29 31.12
C GLN A 792 -22.27 -4.39 31.59
N THR A 793 -23.28 -4.93 32.26
CA THR A 793 -24.34 -4.15 32.91
C THR A 793 -24.26 -4.36 34.42
N ILE A 794 -24.16 -3.30 35.23
CA ILE A 794 -25.25 -2.60 35.95
C ILE A 794 -24.60 -1.46 36.80
N PRO A 795 -25.26 -0.37 37.28
CA PRO A 795 -26.66 0.10 37.11
C PRO A 795 -26.73 1.51 36.46
N GLY A 796 -27.85 2.06 36.01
CA GLY A 796 -29.26 1.70 36.09
C GLY A 796 -30.07 2.74 35.30
N ASN A 797 -31.32 2.38 35.00
CA ASN A 797 -32.41 3.20 34.49
C ASN A 797 -32.05 4.57 33.87
N GLN A 798 -31.74 4.58 32.57
CA GLN A 798 -32.07 5.73 31.73
C GLN A 798 -32.75 5.23 30.46
N SER A 799 -33.91 5.82 30.22
CA SER A 799 -34.84 5.50 29.15
C SER A 799 -34.20 5.57 27.77
N PHE A 800 -34.74 4.75 26.89
CA PHE A 800 -34.34 4.44 25.52
C PHE A 800 -34.52 5.62 24.52
N SER A 801 -34.15 6.84 24.89
CA SER A 801 -34.30 8.04 24.04
C SER A 801 -33.11 9.01 24.03
N GLN A 802 -31.99 8.70 24.71
CA GLN A 802 -30.82 9.62 24.77
C GLN A 802 -29.53 9.14 24.10
N LEU A 803 -29.50 7.97 23.46
CA LEU A 803 -28.28 7.47 22.80
C LEU A 803 -27.98 8.10 21.42
N SER A 804 -28.83 9.03 20.95
CA SER A 804 -28.68 9.74 19.68
C SER A 804 -28.12 11.17 19.82
N GLN A 805 -27.71 11.61 21.02
CA GLN A 805 -27.25 12.99 21.25
C GLN A 805 -25.81 13.16 21.79
N ALA A 806 -25.04 12.09 21.98
CA ALA A 806 -23.67 12.20 22.49
C ALA A 806 -22.58 12.49 21.43
N SER A 807 -22.94 13.08 20.29
CA SER A 807 -21.98 13.55 19.27
C SER A 807 -22.22 14.99 18.85
N SER A 808 -22.68 15.84 19.78
CA SER A 808 -22.81 17.28 19.53
C SER A 808 -23.07 18.07 20.82
N THR A 809 -22.02 18.36 21.59
CA THR A 809 -21.86 19.66 22.29
C THR A 809 -20.38 19.99 22.40
N SER A 810 -20.01 21.15 21.87
CA SER A 810 -18.74 21.83 22.10
C SER A 810 -18.93 22.75 23.30
N ASP A 811 -18.33 22.45 24.44
CA ASP A 811 -18.29 23.39 25.56
C ASP A 811 -16.87 23.92 25.77
N ILE A 812 -16.76 25.22 25.52
CA ILE A 812 -15.73 26.13 26.00
C ILE A 812 -15.63 25.95 27.52
N SER A 813 -14.42 25.71 28.05
CA SER A 813 -14.16 25.89 29.47
C SER A 813 -12.80 26.53 29.74
N ILE A 814 -12.85 27.57 30.56
CA ILE A 814 -11.77 28.33 31.18
C ILE A 814 -11.01 27.42 32.18
N PRO A 815 -9.71 27.63 32.48
CA PRO A 815 -8.87 26.63 33.12
C PRO A 815 -9.04 26.57 34.64
N GLY A 816 -9.10 25.35 35.19
CA GLY A 816 -8.82 25.07 36.59
C GLY A 816 -9.72 24.02 37.25
N SER A 817 -9.36 22.73 37.13
CA SER A 817 -9.59 21.59 38.05
C SER A 817 -9.58 20.23 37.30
N PRO A 818 -9.24 19.10 37.95
CA PRO A 818 -8.64 17.94 37.28
C PRO A 818 -9.66 17.02 36.62
N ALA A 819 -9.35 16.57 35.40
CA ALA A 819 -10.21 15.73 34.56
C ALA A 819 -10.29 14.26 35.04
N PRO A 820 -11.46 13.59 34.97
CA PRO A 820 -11.57 12.15 35.21
C PRO A 820 -11.12 11.35 33.97
N ARG A 821 -10.50 10.19 34.21
CA ARG A 821 -9.92 9.28 33.20
C ARG A 821 -10.98 8.76 32.23
N ARG A 822 -10.75 9.02 30.94
CA ARG A 822 -11.54 8.52 29.80
C ARG A 822 -11.12 7.07 29.48
N SER A 823 -12.04 6.11 29.58
CA SER A 823 -11.84 4.75 29.05
C SER A 823 -11.97 4.77 27.52
N LYS A 824 -10.88 4.43 26.83
CA LYS A 824 -10.86 4.26 25.37
C LYS A 824 -11.51 2.92 25.03
N VAL A 825 -12.63 2.91 24.32
CA VAL A 825 -13.04 1.75 23.53
C VAL A 825 -12.19 1.77 22.26
N ILE A 826 -11.11 0.98 22.29
CA ILE A 826 -10.21 0.77 21.17
C ILE A 826 -10.85 -0.31 20.29
N ASN A 827 -11.18 0.01 19.03
CA ASN A 827 -11.36 -1.01 17.99
C ASN A 827 -9.98 -1.52 17.61
N GLU A 828 -9.45 -2.42 18.43
CA GLU A 828 -8.20 -3.14 18.18
C GLU A 828 -8.55 -4.41 17.41
N TYR A 829 -8.17 -4.47 16.14
CA TYR A 829 -8.01 -5.75 15.46
C TYR A 829 -6.66 -6.34 15.92
N PRO A 830 -6.63 -7.50 16.59
CA PRO A 830 -5.37 -8.04 17.06
C PRO A 830 -4.55 -8.55 15.87
N ASN A 831 -3.39 -7.94 15.67
CA ASN A 831 -2.31 -8.50 14.86
C ASN A 831 -1.83 -9.80 15.54
N PRO A 832 -1.58 -10.90 14.81
CA PRO A 832 -1.27 -12.21 15.39
C PRO A 832 0.19 -12.36 15.86
N THR A 833 0.83 -11.28 16.32
CA THR A 833 2.24 -11.30 16.76
C THR A 833 2.41 -10.49 18.03
N ALA A 834 1.94 -11.05 19.13
CA ALA A 834 2.48 -10.83 20.47
C ALA A 834 2.23 -12.14 21.24
N ASP A 835 3.31 -12.78 21.67
CA ASP A 835 3.24 -13.75 22.76
C ASP A 835 2.72 -13.00 23.97
N ASP A 836 1.48 -13.27 24.36
CA ASP A 836 1.02 -13.00 25.72
C ASP A 836 0.07 -14.11 26.17
N GLN A 837 0.31 -14.50 27.41
CA GLN A 837 -0.02 -15.77 28.04
C GLN A 837 -1.53 -16.06 28.11
N PRO A 838 -1.94 -17.33 28.26
CA PRO A 838 -3.34 -17.66 28.50
C PRO A 838 -3.76 -17.10 29.85
N GLU A 839 -4.41 -15.94 29.85
CA GLU A 839 -5.03 -15.39 31.06
C GLU A 839 -6.03 -16.40 31.63
N ASN A 840 -5.89 -16.61 32.94
CA ASN A 840 -6.63 -17.52 33.79
C ASN A 840 -8.15 -17.38 33.56
N ARG A 841 -8.73 -18.31 32.79
CA ARG A 841 -10.18 -18.50 32.73
C ARG A 841 -10.64 -19.00 34.09
N GLN A 842 -11.19 -18.10 34.91
CA GLN A 842 -12.02 -18.49 36.04
C GLN A 842 -13.16 -19.38 35.51
N ASN A 843 -13.20 -20.60 36.05
CA ASN A 843 -14.13 -21.66 35.71
C ASN A 843 -15.59 -21.21 35.97
N LEU A 844 -16.37 -20.97 34.90
CA LEU A 844 -17.82 -21.18 34.93
C LEU A 844 -18.15 -22.54 34.31
N PRO A 845 -19.15 -23.28 34.83
CA PRO A 845 -19.45 -24.62 34.39
C PRO A 845 -20.30 -24.57 33.11
N VAL A 846 -19.70 -24.18 31.98
CA VAL A 846 -20.25 -24.61 30.68
C VAL A 846 -20.19 -26.14 30.71
N ALA A 847 -21.32 -26.82 30.52
CA ALA A 847 -21.41 -28.27 30.56
C ALA A 847 -20.26 -28.86 29.72
N LYS A 848 -19.35 -29.60 30.38
CA LYS A 848 -18.11 -30.12 29.78
C LYS A 848 -18.38 -30.90 28.49
N ASP A 849 -19.56 -31.49 28.40
CA ASP A 849 -20.05 -32.26 27.26
C ASP A 849 -20.22 -31.39 26.01
N ILE A 850 -20.79 -30.20 26.12
CA ILE A 850 -21.02 -29.28 24.99
C ILE A 850 -19.68 -28.73 24.47
N LEU A 851 -18.76 -28.38 25.37
CA LEU A 851 -17.42 -27.95 24.98
C LEU A 851 -16.65 -29.09 24.29
N ASN A 852 -16.89 -30.34 24.71
CA ASN A 852 -16.34 -31.52 24.04
C ASN A 852 -16.96 -31.71 22.64
N THR A 853 -18.25 -31.44 22.44
CA THR A 853 -18.90 -31.46 21.11
C THR A 853 -18.30 -30.42 20.17
N VAL A 854 -18.22 -29.17 20.63
CA VAL A 854 -17.70 -28.01 19.86
C VAL A 854 -16.25 -28.21 19.45
N THR A 855 -15.44 -28.82 20.31
CA THR A 855 -14.00 -29.04 20.05
C THR A 855 -13.66 -30.46 19.62
N LYS A 856 -14.66 -31.30 19.33
CA LYS A 856 -14.51 -32.75 19.10
C LYS A 856 -13.47 -33.04 18.02
N PHE A 857 -13.54 -32.32 16.90
CA PHE A 857 -12.63 -32.50 15.76
C PHE A 857 -11.34 -31.67 15.86
N GLN A 858 -11.29 -30.66 16.72
CA GLN A 858 -10.07 -29.87 16.93
C GLN A 858 -9.02 -30.64 17.73
N ARG A 859 -9.45 -31.51 18.64
CA ARG A 859 -8.56 -32.34 19.45
C ARG A 859 -8.01 -33.52 18.66
N LYS A 860 -6.84 -34.02 19.10
CA LYS A 860 -6.28 -35.26 18.59
C LYS A 860 -7.17 -36.42 19.01
N GLN A 861 -7.59 -37.24 18.05
CA GLN A 861 -8.45 -38.37 18.35
C GLN A 861 -7.67 -39.46 19.09
N LYS A 862 -8.39 -40.21 19.94
CA LYS A 862 -7.82 -41.38 20.64
C LYS A 862 -7.40 -42.44 19.61
N LYS A 863 -6.51 -43.36 19.99
CA LYS A 863 -6.19 -44.52 19.16
C LYS A 863 -7.50 -45.29 18.89
N GLY A 864 -7.84 -45.50 17.63
CA GLY A 864 -9.09 -46.13 17.21
C GLY A 864 -9.08 -46.44 15.72
N THR A 865 -10.26 -46.71 15.14
CA THR A 865 -10.41 -47.01 13.71
C THR A 865 -11.34 -46.01 13.03
N ILE A 866 -11.10 -45.81 11.73
CA ILE A 866 -12.04 -45.19 10.81
C ILE A 866 -12.62 -46.32 9.96
N ASP A 867 -13.91 -46.55 10.08
CA ASP A 867 -14.60 -47.65 9.42
C ASP A 867 -15.29 -47.14 8.16
N VAL A 868 -14.97 -47.73 7.01
CA VAL A 868 -15.52 -47.35 5.70
C VAL A 868 -16.40 -48.46 5.18
N TRP A 869 -17.70 -48.21 5.12
CA TRP A 869 -18.71 -49.09 4.56
C TRP A 869 -18.96 -48.71 3.09
N TRP A 870 -18.18 -49.34 2.21
CA TRP A 870 -18.26 -49.12 0.77
C TRP A 870 -19.25 -50.10 0.15
N LEU A 871 -20.51 -49.67 0.04
CA LEU A 871 -21.64 -50.55 -0.32
C LEU A 871 -21.98 -50.50 -1.81
N TYR A 872 -21.71 -49.37 -2.45
CA TYR A 872 -21.98 -49.14 -3.86
C TYR A 872 -20.84 -48.35 -4.48
N ASP A 873 -20.60 -48.57 -5.77
CA ASP A 873 -19.68 -47.74 -6.51
C ASP A 873 -20.23 -46.33 -6.70
N ASP A 874 -19.54 -45.36 -6.09
CA ASP A 874 -19.85 -43.94 -6.14
C ASP A 874 -18.70 -43.13 -6.74
N GLY A 875 -17.86 -43.79 -7.57
CA GLY A 875 -16.67 -43.17 -8.17
C GLY A 875 -15.45 -43.16 -7.26
N GLY A 876 -15.55 -43.75 -6.06
CA GLY A 876 -14.47 -43.88 -5.08
C GLY A 876 -14.41 -42.76 -4.03
N LEU A 877 -15.39 -41.86 -3.99
CA LEU A 877 -15.40 -40.73 -3.07
C LEU A 877 -15.55 -41.17 -1.61
N THR A 878 -16.40 -42.16 -1.35
CA THR A 878 -16.56 -42.82 -0.04
C THR A 878 -15.25 -43.33 0.56
N LEU A 879 -14.28 -43.71 -0.28
CA LEU A 879 -12.97 -44.19 0.14
C LEU A 879 -11.93 -43.05 0.24
N LEU A 880 -11.97 -42.09 -0.69
CA LEU A 880 -11.02 -40.98 -0.74
C LEU A 880 -11.13 -40.04 0.47
N LEU A 881 -12.34 -39.69 0.90
CA LEU A 881 -12.56 -38.78 2.04
C LEU A 881 -11.94 -39.29 3.36
N PRO A 882 -12.23 -40.52 3.84
CA PRO A 882 -11.63 -41.04 5.06
C PRO A 882 -10.12 -41.25 4.93
N TYR A 883 -9.62 -41.59 3.73
CA TYR A 883 -8.18 -41.62 3.49
C TYR A 883 -7.54 -40.24 3.70
N ILE A 884 -8.07 -39.17 3.10
CA ILE A 884 -7.59 -37.79 3.32
C ILE A 884 -7.60 -37.44 4.81
N ILE A 885 -8.67 -37.78 5.53
CA ILE A 885 -8.78 -37.54 6.98
C ILE A 885 -7.68 -38.30 7.74
N SER A 886 -7.42 -39.57 7.42
CA SER A 886 -6.40 -40.39 8.08
C SER A 886 -4.98 -39.82 7.95
N THR A 887 -4.67 -39.13 6.83
CA THR A 887 -3.37 -38.45 6.65
C THR A 887 -3.17 -37.22 7.55
N ARG A 888 -4.22 -36.73 8.23
CA ARG A 888 -4.13 -35.54 9.07
C ARG A 888 -3.53 -35.86 10.44
N ARG A 889 -2.78 -34.92 11.01
CA ARG A 889 -2.11 -35.08 12.32
C ARG A 889 -3.07 -35.48 13.44
N ASN A 890 -4.29 -34.92 13.45
CA ASN A 890 -5.32 -35.21 14.45
C ASN A 890 -5.82 -36.66 14.39
N TRP A 891 -5.73 -37.29 13.23
CA TRP A 891 -6.26 -38.63 12.94
C TRP A 891 -5.18 -39.66 12.60
N SER A 892 -3.89 -39.27 12.67
CA SER A 892 -2.73 -40.12 12.36
C SER A 892 -2.68 -41.46 13.12
N ASN A 893 -3.30 -41.52 14.29
CA ASN A 893 -3.37 -42.73 15.11
C ASN A 893 -4.54 -43.65 14.75
N SER A 894 -5.46 -43.19 13.90
CA SER A 894 -6.67 -43.92 13.53
C SER A 894 -6.41 -44.75 12.27
N LYS A 895 -6.59 -46.07 12.37
CA LYS A 895 -6.37 -46.98 11.23
C LYS A 895 -7.64 -47.14 10.40
N LEU A 896 -7.51 -47.24 9.09
CA LEU A 896 -8.64 -47.45 8.17
C LEU A 896 -9.07 -48.92 8.18
N ARG A 897 -10.37 -49.22 8.34
CA ARG A 897 -10.96 -50.55 8.11
C ARG A 897 -11.99 -50.42 6.99
N VAL A 898 -11.95 -51.32 6.00
CA VAL A 898 -12.88 -51.29 4.86
C VAL A 898 -13.84 -52.45 4.96
N PHE A 899 -15.13 -52.15 4.82
CA PHE A 899 -16.23 -53.10 4.80
C PHE A 899 -16.90 -53.05 3.43
N ALA A 900 -16.98 -54.20 2.76
CA ALA A 900 -17.61 -54.35 1.44
C ALA A 900 -18.69 -55.42 1.48
N LEU A 901 -19.62 -55.40 0.52
CA LEU A 901 -20.71 -56.37 0.44
C LEU A 901 -20.38 -57.49 -0.54
N ALA A 902 -20.68 -58.73 -0.15
CA ALA A 902 -20.75 -59.85 -1.08
C ALA A 902 -22.21 -60.11 -1.47
N ASN A 903 -22.45 -60.33 -2.78
CA ASN A 903 -23.79 -60.69 -3.27
C ASN A 903 -24.16 -62.14 -2.92
N LYS A 904 -23.18 -63.05 -2.83
CA LYS A 904 -23.37 -64.47 -2.51
C LYS A 904 -22.32 -64.96 -1.53
N ASN A 905 -22.72 -65.84 -0.61
CA ASN A 905 -21.80 -66.42 0.38
C ASN A 905 -20.73 -67.31 -0.24
N SER A 906 -20.98 -67.89 -1.43
CA SER A 906 -20.02 -68.70 -2.18
C SER A 906 -18.88 -67.89 -2.81
N GLU A 907 -19.05 -66.58 -3.00
CA GLU A 907 -18.12 -65.70 -3.74
C GLU A 907 -17.29 -64.81 -2.79
N LEU A 908 -17.39 -65.03 -1.48
CA LEU A 908 -16.86 -64.15 -0.43
C LEU A 908 -15.33 -64.00 -0.52
N GLU A 909 -14.60 -65.10 -0.66
CA GLU A 909 -13.12 -65.07 -0.79
C GLU A 909 -12.67 -64.40 -2.10
N TYR A 910 -13.42 -64.59 -3.18
CA TYR A 910 -13.11 -64.02 -4.48
C TYR A 910 -13.28 -62.50 -4.47
N GLU A 911 -14.42 -62.02 -3.95
CA GLU A 911 -14.68 -60.58 -3.79
C GLU A 911 -13.69 -59.92 -2.83
N GLN A 912 -13.30 -60.61 -1.75
CA GLN A 912 -12.28 -60.11 -0.84
C GLN A 912 -10.92 -59.94 -1.53
N ARG A 913 -10.48 -60.90 -2.36
CA ARG A 913 -9.23 -60.79 -3.14
C ARG A 913 -9.30 -59.69 -4.19
N ASN A 914 -10.42 -59.55 -4.89
CA ASN A 914 -10.62 -58.49 -5.87
C ASN A 914 -10.57 -57.11 -5.23
N MET A 915 -11.24 -56.93 -4.10
CA MET A 915 -11.21 -55.67 -3.35
C MET A 915 -9.84 -55.37 -2.76
N ALA A 916 -9.13 -56.36 -2.24
CA ALA A 916 -7.74 -56.19 -1.80
C ALA A 916 -6.82 -55.75 -2.95
N SER A 917 -6.96 -56.39 -4.13
CA SER A 917 -6.21 -56.01 -5.35
C SER A 917 -6.52 -54.58 -5.78
N LEU A 918 -7.79 -54.16 -5.74
CA LEU A 918 -8.21 -52.80 -6.09
C LEU A 918 -7.64 -51.76 -5.11
N LEU A 919 -7.74 -51.99 -3.81
CA LEU A 919 -7.20 -51.10 -2.77
C LEU A 919 -5.67 -50.99 -2.86
N SER A 920 -4.98 -52.09 -3.16
CA SER A 920 -3.54 -52.10 -3.41
C SER A 920 -3.17 -51.26 -4.64
N LYS A 921 -3.93 -51.36 -5.74
CA LYS A 921 -3.75 -50.50 -6.93
C LYS A 921 -3.97 -49.02 -6.63
N PHE A 922 -4.92 -48.69 -5.76
CA PHE A 922 -5.13 -47.31 -5.28
C PHE A 922 -4.09 -46.84 -4.26
N ARG A 923 -3.22 -47.73 -3.76
CA ARG A 923 -2.21 -47.45 -2.72
C ARG A 923 -2.80 -46.84 -1.46
N ILE A 924 -3.97 -47.34 -1.06
CA ILE A 924 -4.64 -46.91 0.17
C ILE A 924 -4.33 -47.94 1.25
N ASP A 925 -3.56 -47.53 2.25
CA ASP A 925 -3.22 -48.39 3.38
C ASP A 925 -4.48 -48.63 4.24
N TYR A 926 -4.82 -49.91 4.42
CA TYR A 926 -5.91 -50.35 5.28
C TYR A 926 -5.41 -51.39 6.27
N SER A 927 -6.01 -51.41 7.46
CA SER A 927 -5.67 -52.35 8.52
C SER A 927 -6.42 -53.67 8.43
N ALA A 928 -7.66 -53.64 7.97
CA ALA A 928 -8.49 -54.81 7.77
C ALA A 928 -9.51 -54.57 6.65
N LEU A 929 -9.74 -55.59 5.82
CA LEU A 929 -10.81 -55.64 4.82
C LEU A 929 -11.76 -56.78 5.22
N LYS A 930 -13.00 -56.44 5.56
CA LYS A 930 -14.04 -57.42 5.92
C LYS A 930 -15.16 -57.37 4.88
N VAL A 931 -15.36 -58.47 4.16
CA VAL A 931 -16.50 -58.60 3.25
C VAL A 931 -17.66 -59.22 4.03
N ILE A 932 -18.80 -58.55 4.04
CA ILE A 932 -19.96 -58.95 4.84
C ILE A 932 -20.92 -59.78 3.98
N PRO A 933 -21.17 -61.05 4.35
CA PRO A 933 -22.25 -61.85 3.78
C PRO A 933 -23.62 -61.48 4.38
N ASP A 934 -24.70 -61.98 3.79
CA ASP A 934 -26.01 -62.04 4.46
C ASP A 934 -26.75 -60.72 4.75
N ILE A 935 -26.75 -59.77 3.82
CA ILE A 935 -27.69 -58.63 3.89
C ILE A 935 -29.14 -59.03 3.60
N SER A 936 -29.37 -60.11 2.86
CA SER A 936 -30.71 -60.54 2.46
C SER A 936 -31.46 -61.30 3.57
N LYS A 937 -30.85 -61.54 4.74
CA LYS A 937 -31.54 -62.14 5.88
C LYS A 937 -32.57 -61.16 6.46
N PRO A 938 -33.75 -61.62 6.89
CA PRO A 938 -34.72 -60.76 7.54
C PRO A 938 -34.14 -60.18 8.84
N ALA A 939 -34.43 -58.90 9.11
CA ALA A 939 -34.02 -58.24 10.35
C ALA A 939 -34.73 -58.83 11.57
N GLN A 940 -34.12 -58.67 12.74
CA GLN A 940 -34.71 -59.06 14.02
C GLN A 940 -35.99 -58.27 14.30
N ASP A 941 -36.93 -58.89 15.01
CA ASP A 941 -38.23 -58.27 15.30
C ASP A 941 -38.10 -57.05 16.23
N THR A 942 -37.05 -56.99 17.06
CA THR A 942 -36.68 -55.81 17.85
C THR A 942 -36.39 -54.60 16.97
N THR A 943 -35.57 -54.77 15.93
CA THR A 943 -35.21 -53.74 14.95
C THR A 943 -36.43 -53.30 14.14
N LYS A 944 -37.31 -54.24 13.77
CA LYS A 944 -38.58 -53.94 13.08
C LYS A 944 -39.52 -53.11 13.95
N ASN A 945 -39.68 -53.50 15.21
CA ASN A 945 -40.52 -52.75 16.17
C ASN A 945 -39.98 -51.32 16.37
N PHE A 946 -38.66 -51.18 16.49
CA PHE A 946 -38.01 -49.88 16.54
C PHE A 946 -38.32 -49.02 15.31
N PHE A 947 -38.20 -49.57 14.10
CA PHE A 947 -38.55 -48.85 12.87
C PHE A 947 -40.03 -48.47 12.81
N ASN A 948 -40.93 -49.40 13.16
CA ASN A 948 -42.36 -49.12 13.19
C ASN A 948 -42.68 -47.95 14.14
N THR A 949 -42.02 -47.87 15.29
CA THR A 949 -42.22 -46.73 16.22
C THR A 949 -41.81 -45.38 15.63
N LEU A 950 -40.85 -45.34 14.70
CA LEU A 950 -40.42 -44.10 14.04
C LEU A 950 -41.42 -43.61 13.00
N ILE A 951 -42.08 -44.53 12.28
CA ILE A 951 -42.98 -44.20 11.17
C ILE A 951 -44.44 -43.97 11.60
N VAL A 952 -44.84 -44.43 12.79
CA VAL A 952 -46.24 -44.34 13.28
C VAL A 952 -46.81 -42.92 13.19
N ASN A 953 -46.02 -41.90 13.50
CA ASN A 953 -46.47 -40.50 13.47
C ASN A 953 -46.62 -39.93 12.05
N PHE A 954 -46.15 -40.65 11.03
CA PHE A 954 -46.09 -40.22 9.63
C PHE A 954 -46.96 -41.07 8.70
N GLN A 955 -47.72 -42.03 9.22
CA GLN A 955 -48.65 -42.85 8.44
C GLN A 955 -49.98 -42.13 8.20
N GLU A 956 -50.66 -42.52 7.12
CA GLU A 956 -51.93 -41.93 6.69
C GLU A 956 -53.07 -42.28 7.67
N THR A 957 -53.68 -41.26 8.28
CA THR A 957 -54.99 -41.37 8.94
C THR A 957 -56.10 -40.99 7.96
N GLU A 958 -57.23 -41.70 7.97
CA GLU A 958 -58.33 -41.67 6.97
C GLU A 958 -58.89 -40.26 6.60
N ASN A 959 -58.54 -39.20 7.32
CA ASN A 959 -59.07 -37.84 7.15
C ASN A 959 -58.13 -36.82 6.45
N THR A 960 -56.92 -37.16 6.01
CA THR A 960 -55.97 -36.20 5.38
C THR A 960 -55.57 -36.59 3.96
N LYS A 961 -56.44 -36.33 2.97
CA LYS A 961 -56.24 -36.73 1.56
C LYS A 961 -55.34 -35.80 0.71
N SER A 962 -54.63 -34.84 1.30
CA SER A 962 -53.97 -33.80 0.50
C SER A 962 -52.73 -33.17 1.16
N ASP A 963 -51.86 -33.95 1.81
CA ASP A 963 -50.62 -33.43 2.38
C ASP A 963 -49.40 -34.16 1.78
N ASP A 964 -48.59 -33.42 1.00
CA ASP A 964 -47.32 -33.89 0.44
C ASP A 964 -46.34 -34.13 1.61
N GLY A 965 -46.22 -35.37 2.09
CA GLY A 965 -45.31 -35.72 3.18
C GLY A 965 -45.74 -36.88 4.08
N VAL A 966 -46.90 -37.48 3.83
CA VAL A 966 -47.39 -38.67 4.52
C VAL A 966 -46.90 -39.94 3.83
N ILE A 967 -46.52 -40.95 4.62
CA ILE A 967 -46.09 -42.27 4.12
C ILE A 967 -47.34 -43.04 3.66
N LYS A 968 -47.38 -43.42 2.39
CA LYS A 968 -48.49 -44.21 1.83
C LYS A 968 -48.27 -45.69 2.10
N ASP A 969 -49.33 -46.44 2.36
CA ASP A 969 -49.20 -47.91 2.56
C ASP A 969 -48.70 -48.62 1.29
N SER A 970 -49.07 -48.13 0.11
CA SER A 970 -48.56 -48.61 -1.17
C SER A 970 -47.05 -48.41 -1.32
N GLU A 971 -46.50 -47.33 -0.74
CA GLU A 971 -45.06 -47.03 -0.72
C GLU A 971 -44.31 -48.00 0.20
N LEU A 972 -44.86 -48.28 1.38
CA LEU A 972 -44.28 -49.24 2.34
C LEU A 972 -44.22 -50.65 1.75
N ILE A 973 -45.27 -51.09 1.06
CA ILE A 973 -45.29 -52.39 0.37
C ILE A 973 -44.25 -52.40 -0.76
N ALA A 974 -44.19 -51.35 -1.59
CA ALA A 974 -43.24 -51.28 -2.70
C ALA A 974 -41.77 -51.26 -2.25
N MET A 975 -41.48 -50.71 -1.07
CA MET A 975 -40.12 -50.58 -0.55
C MET A 975 -39.77 -51.57 0.57
N GLN A 976 -40.63 -52.56 0.84
CA GLN A 976 -40.48 -53.49 1.97
C GLN A 976 -39.13 -54.22 1.98
N GLU A 977 -38.68 -54.71 0.82
CA GLU A 977 -37.39 -55.41 0.70
C GLU A 977 -36.19 -54.50 1.01
N LYS A 978 -36.23 -53.25 0.54
CA LYS A 978 -35.19 -52.25 0.83
C LYS A 978 -35.18 -51.84 2.30
N THR A 979 -36.36 -51.65 2.88
CA THR A 979 -36.51 -51.38 4.31
C THR A 979 -35.87 -52.51 5.12
N ASN A 980 -36.22 -53.77 4.84
CA ASN A 980 -35.60 -54.93 5.51
C ASN A 980 -34.08 -54.95 5.38
N ARG A 981 -33.54 -54.63 4.20
CA ARG A 981 -32.09 -54.50 3.97
C ARG A 981 -31.45 -53.40 4.83
N HIS A 982 -32.09 -52.24 4.99
CA HIS A 982 -31.58 -51.18 5.87
C HIS A 982 -31.63 -51.56 7.34
N LEU A 983 -32.69 -52.26 7.79
CA LEU A 983 -32.79 -52.76 9.15
C LEU A 983 -31.71 -53.81 9.44
N ARG A 984 -31.48 -54.74 8.52
CA ARG A 984 -30.40 -55.74 8.65
C ARG A 984 -29.02 -55.08 8.66
N LEU A 985 -28.83 -54.02 7.87
CA LEU A 985 -27.58 -53.26 7.83
C LEU A 985 -27.31 -52.53 9.16
N ARG A 986 -28.35 -52.03 9.85
CA ARG A 986 -28.20 -51.44 11.20
C ARG A 986 -27.60 -52.45 12.18
N GLU A 987 -28.09 -53.68 12.19
CA GLU A 987 -27.59 -54.73 13.09
C GLU A 987 -26.11 -55.00 12.85
N LEU A 988 -25.70 -55.07 11.58
CA LEU A 988 -24.31 -55.27 11.19
C LEU A 988 -23.42 -54.08 11.54
N LEU A 989 -23.93 -52.85 11.42
CA LEU A 989 -23.21 -51.63 11.82
C LEU A 989 -22.94 -51.61 13.33
N LEU A 990 -23.95 -51.94 14.14
CA LEU A 990 -23.81 -52.01 15.60
C LEU A 990 -22.83 -53.10 16.03
N GLU A 991 -22.85 -54.26 15.37
CA GLU A 991 -21.95 -55.38 15.67
C GLU A 991 -20.47 -55.05 15.40
N ASN A 992 -20.18 -54.27 14.35
CA ASN A 992 -18.80 -54.12 13.85
C ASN A 992 -18.16 -52.73 14.11
N SER A 993 -18.97 -51.68 14.23
CA SER A 993 -18.52 -50.29 14.14
C SER A 993 -18.95 -49.38 15.30
N MET A 994 -19.47 -49.93 16.40
CA MET A 994 -19.88 -49.15 17.58
C MET A 994 -18.69 -48.41 18.26
N ASP A 995 -17.52 -49.05 18.32
CA ASP A 995 -16.31 -48.49 18.96
C ASP A 995 -15.44 -47.63 18.02
N ALA A 996 -15.90 -47.37 16.79
CA ALA A 996 -15.14 -46.60 15.81
C ALA A 996 -15.09 -45.10 16.15
N ASN A 997 -14.00 -44.42 15.77
CA ASN A 997 -13.88 -42.97 15.94
C ASN A 997 -14.72 -42.20 14.91
N LEU A 998 -14.87 -42.77 13.71
CA LEU A 998 -15.63 -42.23 12.59
C LEU A 998 -16.10 -43.40 11.73
N VAL A 999 -17.39 -43.39 11.37
CA VAL A 999 -17.95 -44.34 10.40
C VAL A 999 -18.29 -43.56 9.14
N VAL A 1000 -17.77 -44.00 7.99
CA VAL A 1000 -18.10 -43.45 6.68
C VAL A 1000 -18.86 -44.51 5.90
N MET A 1001 -20.05 -44.20 5.41
CA MET A 1001 -20.88 -45.15 4.68
C MET A 1001 -21.43 -44.53 3.40
N THR A 1002 -21.61 -45.34 2.36
CA THR A 1002 -22.32 -44.89 1.17
C THR A 1002 -23.77 -44.52 1.51
N LEU A 1003 -24.17 -43.28 1.23
CA LEU A 1003 -25.53 -42.78 1.42
C LEU A 1003 -26.47 -43.54 0.46
N PRO A 1004 -27.45 -44.29 0.98
CA PRO A 1004 -28.46 -44.91 0.12
C PRO A 1004 -29.39 -43.81 -0.39
N MET A 1005 -29.51 -43.62 -1.70
CA MET A 1005 -30.38 -42.59 -2.27
C MET A 1005 -31.52 -43.24 -3.09
N PRO A 1006 -32.80 -42.97 -2.76
CA PRO A 1006 -33.92 -43.48 -3.54
C PRO A 1006 -34.08 -42.74 -4.88
N ARG A 1007 -34.89 -43.29 -5.78
CA ARG A 1007 -35.28 -42.58 -7.01
C ARG A 1007 -36.25 -41.46 -6.65
N LYS A 1008 -36.16 -40.33 -7.36
CA LYS A 1008 -37.03 -39.16 -7.18
C LYS A 1008 -38.51 -39.56 -7.33
N GLY A 1009 -39.35 -39.16 -6.38
CA GLY A 1009 -40.79 -39.47 -6.37
C GLY A 1009 -41.16 -40.91 -5.99
N ALA A 1010 -40.19 -41.80 -5.75
CA ALA A 1010 -40.46 -43.18 -5.34
C ALA A 1010 -40.66 -43.33 -3.82
N VAL A 1011 -40.13 -42.39 -3.03
CA VAL A 1011 -40.11 -42.44 -1.57
C VAL A 1011 -40.42 -41.04 -1.03
N SER A 1012 -41.23 -40.97 0.02
CA SER A 1012 -41.56 -39.80 0.80
C SER A 1012 -40.37 -39.36 1.67
N ALA A 1013 -40.25 -38.06 1.93
CA ALA A 1013 -39.14 -37.54 2.74
C ALA A 1013 -39.09 -38.16 4.15
N ALA A 1014 -40.26 -38.42 4.74
CA ALA A 1014 -40.38 -39.06 6.06
C ALA A 1014 -39.86 -40.50 6.08
N LEU A 1015 -40.25 -41.33 5.09
CA LEU A 1015 -39.76 -42.71 5.01
C LEU A 1015 -38.25 -42.75 4.79
N TYR A 1016 -37.73 -41.87 3.93
CA TYR A 1016 -36.29 -41.77 3.68
C TYR A 1016 -35.50 -41.38 4.94
N MET A 1017 -35.97 -40.37 5.67
CA MET A 1017 -35.33 -39.96 6.92
C MET A 1017 -35.43 -41.03 8.00
N ALA A 1018 -36.52 -41.82 8.05
CA ALA A 1018 -36.63 -42.98 8.93
C ALA A 1018 -35.57 -44.06 8.60
N TRP A 1019 -35.24 -44.28 7.33
CA TRP A 1019 -34.11 -45.16 6.95
C TRP A 1019 -32.76 -44.60 7.39
N LEU A 1020 -32.51 -43.31 7.24
CA LEU A 1020 -31.26 -42.72 7.70
C LEU A 1020 -31.15 -42.73 9.23
N GLU A 1021 -32.26 -42.46 9.92
CA GLU A 1021 -32.33 -42.49 11.39
C GLU A 1021 -32.06 -43.90 11.90
N THR A 1022 -32.68 -44.92 11.32
CA THR A 1022 -32.41 -46.32 11.68
C THR A 1022 -30.97 -46.71 11.44
N LEU A 1023 -30.31 -46.25 10.38
CA LEU A 1023 -28.90 -46.60 10.16
C LEU A 1023 -27.93 -45.91 11.12
N THR A 1024 -28.26 -44.70 11.57
CA THR A 1024 -27.26 -43.82 12.21
C THR A 1024 -27.53 -43.49 13.68
N ARG A 1025 -28.70 -43.84 14.23
CA ARG A 1025 -28.99 -43.68 15.67
C ARG A 1025 -28.10 -44.60 16.52
N ASP A 1026 -27.62 -44.08 17.65
CA ASP A 1026 -26.71 -44.77 18.60
C ASP A 1026 -25.33 -45.12 18.05
N MET A 1027 -24.94 -44.54 16.92
CA MET A 1027 -23.61 -44.71 16.33
C MET A 1027 -22.66 -43.57 16.73
N PRO A 1028 -21.32 -43.81 16.71
CA PRO A 1028 -20.31 -42.74 16.76
C PRO A 1028 -20.48 -41.75 15.60
N PRO A 1029 -19.70 -40.65 15.52
CA PRO A 1029 -19.79 -39.70 14.42
C PRO A 1029 -19.84 -40.40 13.06
N PHE A 1030 -20.89 -40.10 12.30
CA PHE A 1030 -21.28 -40.86 11.13
C PHE A 1030 -21.34 -39.95 9.91
N LEU A 1031 -20.60 -40.30 8.86
CA LEU A 1031 -20.58 -39.58 7.60
C LEU A 1031 -21.23 -40.43 6.50
N LEU A 1032 -22.37 -40.00 6.01
CA LEU A 1032 -22.99 -40.60 4.83
C LEU A 1032 -22.49 -39.87 3.58
N VAL A 1033 -22.02 -40.60 2.58
CA VAL A 1033 -21.42 -40.01 1.35
C VAL A 1033 -22.04 -40.62 0.10
N ARG A 1034 -22.45 -39.78 -0.85
CA ARG A 1034 -22.80 -40.17 -2.21
C ARG A 1034 -21.96 -39.37 -3.20
N GLY A 1035 -21.05 -40.04 -3.89
CA GLY A 1035 -20.39 -39.45 -5.06
C GLY A 1035 -21.35 -39.18 -6.22
N ASN A 1036 -20.90 -38.33 -7.16
CA ASN A 1036 -21.65 -37.93 -8.36
C ASN A 1036 -21.44 -38.90 -9.55
N HIS A 1037 -20.95 -40.12 -9.29
CA HIS A 1037 -20.59 -41.13 -10.28
C HIS A 1037 -19.48 -40.77 -11.27
N THR A 1038 -18.73 -39.68 -11.02
CA THR A 1038 -17.46 -39.42 -11.71
C THR A 1038 -16.33 -40.07 -10.95
N SER A 1039 -15.38 -40.69 -11.65
CA SER A 1039 -14.23 -41.32 -11.01
C SER A 1039 -13.35 -40.26 -10.34
N VAL A 1040 -13.13 -40.40 -9.03
CA VAL A 1040 -12.22 -39.55 -8.25
C VAL A 1040 -10.89 -40.25 -7.95
N LEU A 1041 -10.83 -41.55 -8.18
CA LEU A 1041 -9.64 -42.39 -8.05
C LEU A 1041 -9.32 -43.04 -9.40
N THR A 1042 -8.03 -43.11 -9.73
CA THR A 1042 -7.52 -43.86 -10.88
C THR A 1042 -6.21 -44.55 -10.51
N PHE A 1043 -5.93 -45.68 -11.14
CA PHE A 1043 -4.69 -46.44 -10.98
C PHE A 1043 -3.68 -46.17 -12.10
N TYR A 1044 -4.09 -45.51 -13.19
CA TYR A 1044 -3.19 -45.12 -14.27
C TYR A 1044 -2.53 -43.78 -13.93
N SER A 1045 -1.19 -43.76 -13.87
CA SER A 1045 -0.33 -42.57 -13.67
C SER A 1045 -0.18 -41.72 -14.91
#